data_AF-A0A663MSE4-F1
#
_entry.id   AF-A0A663MSE4-F1
#
_cell.length_a   1.000
_cell.length_b   1.000
_cell.length_c   1.000
_cell.angle_alpha   90.00
_cell.angle_beta   90.00
_cell.angle_gamma   90.00
#
_symmetry.space_group_name_H-M   'P 1'
#
loop_
_entity.id
_entity.type
_entity.pdbx_description
1 polymer ?
#
loop_
_entity_poly.entity_id
_entity_poly.type
_entity_poly.pdbx_seq_one_letter_code
_entity_poly.pdbx_strand_id
1 'polypeptide(L)'
;MLKDLFYRSSNLQYFKRLIQIPQLPENPPNFLRASALSEHISPVVVIPAEASSPDSEPITDLVEMDTASQSLFDNKFDDIFGSSFSSDPFNFNSQNGMNKDEKDRLIEQLYREISALKEELENFKAESARGMVQLRGRSSELEAELAEQRHLKQQAQDESEFLRAELEELKKQREDTEKAQRSLTEIERRAQANEQRYSKLKEKYSELVQNHADLLRKNAEVTKQVTAARQAQGDVEREKKELEDSFQRVSEQAQRKSQEQAEVLDTLKRELAASRQELQVLQGTLESSTQVRAQWWPLPAPTPLQEGQEVCLLSWCLSERLAEEQFALLQGTAREAERMVRDALSRLEDPAHIGCTGSAGESSGACQTWAHLPPTAQSPPSLLSPGRSQPASVSPRAAPTASGAAHAGLLEMCRQCGSEAVSYLSALQDPGSVEGADCSLVMTCLSRISTIGEELRPRGLDVKQEELGDLVDKEMAATAAAIETAAARIEEMLSKARAGDTGVKLEVNERILGSCTGLMQAIHILVLASKDLQKEIVESGRGAASPKEFYAKNSRWTEGLISASKAVGWGATVMVDAADLVVQGKGTFEELMVCSREIAASTAQLVAASKVKADKDSANLCKLQQASRGVNQATASVVASTKAGKSQVEEKDSMDFSSMTLTQIKRQEMDSQVRVLELENQLQKERQKLGELRKKHYELAGVAEGWEEDGEWILVLLWMESCSGKE
;
A
#
# COMPACT_ATOMS: atom_id res chain seq x y z
N MET A 1 -1.20 -6.80 22.12
CA MET A 1 -2.60 -7.18 22.39
C MET A 1 -3.07 -8.29 21.46
N LEU A 2 -3.31 -8.04 20.16
CA LEU A 2 -3.88 -9.04 19.23
C LEU A 2 -3.18 -10.43 19.23
N LYS A 3 -1.84 -10.48 19.17
CA LYS A 3 -1.09 -11.76 19.19
C LYS A 3 -1.35 -12.60 20.46
N ASP A 4 -1.50 -11.96 21.63
CA ASP A 4 -1.78 -12.66 22.90
C ASP A 4 -3.24 -13.15 22.97
N LEU A 5 -4.19 -12.39 22.40
CA LEU A 5 -5.57 -12.83 22.23
C LEU A 5 -5.64 -14.10 21.37
N PHE A 6 -5.02 -14.08 20.18
CA PHE A 6 -5.00 -15.23 19.27
C PHE A 6 -4.33 -16.47 19.89
N TYR A 7 -3.23 -16.27 20.63
CA TYR A 7 -2.50 -17.36 21.31
C TYR A 7 -3.32 -17.99 22.44
N ARG A 8 -4.13 -17.20 23.17
CA ARG A 8 -5.06 -17.73 24.18
C ARG A 8 -6.24 -18.47 23.53
N SER A 9 -6.89 -17.86 22.53
CA SER A 9 -8.06 -18.45 21.87
C SER A 9 -7.75 -19.78 21.17
N SER A 10 -6.63 -19.87 20.45
CA SER A 10 -6.20 -21.10 19.75
C SER A 10 -5.82 -22.27 20.69
N ASN A 11 -5.63 -22.01 21.99
CA ASN A 11 -5.36 -23.05 22.99
C ASN A 11 -6.61 -23.56 23.73
N LEU A 12 -7.80 -22.99 23.49
CA LEU A 12 -9.05 -23.48 24.06
C LEU A 12 -9.49 -24.80 23.38
N GLN A 13 -9.91 -25.79 24.18
CA GLN A 13 -10.26 -27.14 23.71
C GLN A 13 -11.34 -27.16 22.61
N TYR A 14 -12.24 -26.17 22.58
CA TYR A 14 -13.30 -26.03 21.58
C TYR A 14 -12.73 -25.80 20.17
N PHE A 15 -11.90 -24.77 20.00
CA PHE A 15 -11.19 -24.47 18.74
C PHE A 15 -10.11 -25.51 18.40
N LYS A 16 -9.70 -26.35 19.36
CA LYS A 16 -8.77 -27.45 19.11
C LYS A 16 -9.42 -28.72 18.55
N ARG A 17 -10.75 -28.74 18.34
CA ARG A 17 -11.49 -29.91 17.85
C ARG A 17 -12.50 -29.64 16.74
N LEU A 18 -13.22 -28.50 16.76
CA LEU A 18 -14.24 -28.20 15.75
C LEU A 18 -13.77 -27.23 14.64
N ILE A 19 -12.87 -26.29 14.94
CA ILE A 19 -12.51 -25.19 14.01
C ILE A 19 -11.04 -24.85 14.17
N GLN A 20 -10.17 -25.35 13.28
CA GLN A 20 -8.73 -25.19 13.40
C GLN A 20 -8.29 -23.76 13.10
N ILE A 21 -7.91 -23.00 14.14
CA ILE A 21 -7.40 -21.63 14.00
C ILE A 21 -5.95 -21.64 13.50
N PRO A 22 -5.64 -21.02 12.34
CA PRO A 22 -4.28 -20.91 11.81
C PRO A 22 -3.42 -19.87 12.56
N GLN A 23 -2.10 -19.97 12.41
CA GLN A 23 -1.15 -19.09 13.10
C GLN A 23 -0.90 -17.78 12.32
N LEU A 24 -0.71 -16.68 13.06
CA LEU A 24 -0.36 -15.37 12.51
C LEU A 24 1.10 -15.32 12.05
N PRO A 25 1.41 -14.68 10.91
CA PRO A 25 2.79 -14.40 10.49
C PRO A 25 3.59 -13.61 11.54
N GLU A 26 4.91 -13.79 11.53
CA GLU A 26 5.79 -13.11 12.48
C GLU A 26 5.79 -11.60 12.30
N ASN A 27 5.81 -11.13 11.05
CA ASN A 27 5.83 -9.71 10.67
C ASN A 27 4.49 -9.27 10.05
N PRO A 28 4.02 -8.03 10.30
CA PRO A 28 2.85 -7.48 9.62
C PRO A 28 3.17 -7.15 8.15
N PRO A 29 2.16 -7.18 7.24
CA PRO A 29 2.36 -6.82 5.83
C PRO A 29 2.71 -5.34 5.66
N ASN A 30 3.49 -5.02 4.63
CA ASN A 30 3.90 -3.65 4.32
C ASN A 30 2.94 -3.00 3.31
N PHE A 31 1.95 -2.30 3.83
CA PHE A 31 0.89 -1.61 3.06
C PHE A 31 1.38 -0.57 2.04
N LEU A 32 2.66 -0.16 2.07
CA LEU A 32 3.25 0.74 1.08
C LEU A 32 3.73 0.03 -0.20
N ARG A 33 3.61 -1.30 -0.29
CA ARG A 33 4.04 -2.12 -1.43
C ARG A 33 2.94 -3.10 -1.83
N ALA A 34 2.23 -2.81 -2.92
CA ALA A 34 1.15 -3.67 -3.43
C ALA A 34 1.59 -5.14 -3.64
N SER A 35 2.81 -5.36 -4.15
CA SER A 35 3.36 -6.72 -4.36
C SER A 35 3.70 -7.48 -3.06
N ALA A 36 3.49 -6.89 -1.87
CA ALA A 36 3.60 -7.55 -0.57
C ALA A 36 2.22 -7.92 0.02
N LEU A 37 1.13 -7.47 -0.62
CA LEU A 37 -0.24 -7.92 -0.33
C LEU A 37 -0.54 -9.23 -1.07
N SER A 38 -0.02 -9.38 -2.30
CA SER A 38 -0.10 -10.63 -3.08
C SER A 38 0.71 -11.80 -2.48
N GLU A 39 1.70 -11.52 -1.63
CA GLU A 39 2.40 -12.56 -0.83
C GLU A 39 1.62 -12.94 0.45
N HIS A 40 0.56 -12.21 0.82
CA HIS A 40 -0.18 -12.42 2.06
C HIS A 40 -1.33 -13.41 1.88
N ILE A 41 -1.03 -14.70 2.02
CA ILE A 41 -2.04 -15.78 1.99
C ILE A 41 -3.04 -15.59 3.13
N SER A 42 -4.30 -15.34 2.80
CA SER A 42 -5.39 -15.23 3.76
C SER A 42 -5.66 -16.58 4.45
N PRO A 43 -5.61 -16.67 5.79
CA PRO A 43 -5.73 -17.97 6.46
C PRO A 43 -7.17 -18.52 6.44
N VAL A 44 -7.42 -19.51 5.60
CA VAL A 44 -8.74 -20.17 5.47
C VAL A 44 -9.06 -21.01 6.71
N VAL A 45 -10.25 -20.82 7.26
CA VAL A 45 -10.77 -21.59 8.40
C VAL A 45 -11.51 -22.81 7.88
N VAL A 46 -10.99 -24.00 8.16
CA VAL A 46 -11.62 -25.28 7.78
C VAL A 46 -12.49 -25.80 8.92
N ILE A 47 -13.77 -26.04 8.62
CA ILE A 47 -14.71 -26.76 9.47
C ILE A 47 -14.79 -28.21 8.96
N PRO A 48 -14.40 -29.24 9.73
CA PRO A 48 -14.63 -30.62 9.37
C PRO A 48 -16.13 -30.92 9.37
N ALA A 49 -16.64 -31.55 8.30
CA ALA A 49 -18.01 -32.03 8.28
C ALA A 49 -18.19 -33.17 9.31
N GLU A 50 -19.25 -33.12 10.12
CA GLU A 50 -19.48 -34.15 11.15
C GLU A 50 -19.85 -35.50 10.52
N ALA A 51 -19.21 -36.57 10.99
CA ALA A 51 -19.41 -37.92 10.49
C ALA A 51 -20.52 -38.64 11.27
N SER A 52 -21.76 -38.59 10.76
CA SER A 52 -22.90 -39.32 11.31
C SER A 52 -22.97 -40.76 10.76
N SER A 53 -22.37 -41.70 11.51
CA SER A 53 -22.63 -43.15 11.67
C SER A 53 -23.13 -44.04 10.48
N PRO A 54 -22.59 -45.28 10.32
CA PRO A 54 -23.04 -46.25 9.32
C PRO A 54 -24.20 -47.16 9.81
N ASP A 55 -24.46 -48.20 9.00
CA ASP A 55 -25.23 -49.44 9.23
C ASP A 55 -26.75 -49.46 9.00
N SER A 56 -27.16 -49.94 7.81
CA SER A 56 -27.99 -51.15 7.65
C SER A 56 -27.92 -51.71 6.22
N GLU A 57 -28.05 -53.03 6.07
CA GLU A 57 -27.61 -53.86 4.94
C GLU A 57 -28.46 -53.79 3.63
N PRO A 58 -27.91 -54.25 2.47
CA PRO A 58 -28.64 -54.38 1.19
C PRO A 58 -29.34 -55.75 1.04
N ILE A 59 -30.27 -55.91 0.07
CA ILE A 59 -30.47 -57.17 -0.70
C ILE A 59 -31.46 -57.05 -1.91
N THR A 60 -31.02 -57.62 -3.05
CA THR A 60 -31.72 -58.12 -4.29
C THR A 60 -32.74 -57.31 -5.10
N ASP A 61 -32.58 -57.43 -6.43
CA ASP A 61 -33.60 -57.35 -7.49
C ASP A 61 -34.87 -58.19 -7.23
N LEU A 62 -35.96 -57.91 -7.98
CA LEU A 62 -36.78 -58.95 -8.64
C LEU A 62 -37.81 -58.38 -9.67
N VAL A 63 -37.40 -58.40 -10.96
CA VAL A 63 -38.14 -58.85 -12.17
C VAL A 63 -39.53 -58.27 -12.55
N GLU A 64 -39.73 -58.14 -13.87
CA GLU A 64 -40.92 -57.70 -14.62
C GLU A 64 -42.11 -58.68 -14.53
N MET A 65 -43.33 -58.24 -14.90
CA MET A 65 -44.19 -58.96 -15.87
C MET A 65 -45.35 -58.09 -16.41
N ASP A 66 -45.76 -58.36 -17.66
CA ASP A 66 -46.87 -57.72 -18.39
C ASP A 66 -48.28 -57.93 -17.82
N THR A 67 -49.22 -57.11 -18.29
CA THR A 67 -50.42 -57.68 -18.94
C THR A 67 -51.06 -56.72 -19.95
N ALA A 68 -51.28 -57.18 -21.19
CA ALA A 68 -51.98 -56.44 -22.23
C ALA A 68 -53.17 -57.25 -22.80
N SER A 69 -54.35 -56.62 -22.91
CA SER A 69 -55.53 -56.99 -23.74
C SER A 69 -56.61 -55.90 -23.52
N GLN A 70 -57.23 -55.23 -24.51
CA GLN A 70 -57.90 -55.61 -25.77
C GLN A 70 -59.43 -55.80 -25.66
N SER A 71 -60.13 -55.46 -26.75
CA SER A 71 -61.60 -55.42 -26.99
C SER A 71 -62.38 -54.34 -26.22
N LEU A 72 -63.37 -53.60 -26.78
CA LEU A 72 -64.34 -53.77 -27.89
C LEU A 72 -65.56 -54.67 -27.60
N PHE A 73 -66.59 -54.09 -26.98
CA PHE A 73 -68.04 -54.25 -27.28
C PHE A 73 -68.71 -52.94 -26.82
N ASP A 74 -69.35 -52.10 -27.63
CA ASP A 74 -70.41 -52.26 -28.64
C ASP A 74 -71.84 -52.21 -28.05
N ASN A 75 -72.77 -51.60 -28.79
CA ASN A 75 -73.97 -50.94 -28.28
C ASN A 75 -75.16 -51.91 -28.19
N LYS A 76 -75.36 -52.59 -27.05
CA LYS A 76 -76.63 -53.31 -26.82
C LYS A 76 -77.00 -53.57 -25.34
N PHE A 77 -77.65 -52.58 -24.71
CA PHE A 77 -78.35 -52.78 -23.43
C PHE A 77 -79.64 -51.95 -23.29
N ASP A 78 -80.43 -51.85 -24.37
CA ASP A 78 -81.66 -51.05 -24.42
C ASP A 78 -82.89 -51.85 -24.90
N ASP A 79 -82.76 -53.19 -24.95
CA ASP A 79 -83.61 -54.06 -25.80
C ASP A 79 -83.90 -55.44 -25.17
N ILE A 80 -83.75 -55.59 -23.85
CA ILE A 80 -83.88 -56.89 -23.13
C ILE A 80 -84.85 -56.87 -21.94
N PHE A 81 -85.02 -55.74 -21.23
CA PHE A 81 -86.08 -55.61 -20.22
C PHE A 81 -87.33 -54.97 -20.83
N GLY A 82 -88.19 -55.84 -21.34
CA GLY A 82 -89.26 -55.50 -22.27
C GLY A 82 -90.29 -54.50 -21.75
N SER A 83 -90.70 -53.62 -22.66
CA SER A 83 -91.94 -52.86 -22.55
C SER A 83 -93.15 -53.81 -22.65
N SER A 84 -93.96 -53.88 -21.60
CA SER A 84 -95.40 -54.17 -21.74
C SER A 84 -96.22 -53.85 -20.50
N PHE A 85 -97.37 -53.25 -20.80
CA PHE A 85 -98.46 -52.92 -19.90
C PHE A 85 -99.13 -54.21 -19.38
N SER A 86 -99.24 -54.37 -18.07
CA SER A 86 -100.20 -55.30 -17.47
C SER A 86 -100.69 -54.79 -16.12
N SER A 87 -101.96 -55.05 -15.82
CA SER A 87 -102.57 -54.78 -14.53
C SER A 87 -102.34 -55.97 -13.59
N ASP A 88 -101.66 -55.77 -12.47
CA ASP A 88 -101.49 -56.80 -11.43
C ASP A 88 -102.39 -56.51 -10.21
N PRO A 89 -103.29 -57.43 -9.81
CA PRO A 89 -104.12 -57.27 -8.60
C PRO A 89 -103.35 -57.36 -7.27
N PHE A 90 -102.12 -57.87 -7.23
CA PHE A 90 -101.43 -58.22 -5.98
C PHE A 90 -100.38 -57.19 -5.53
N ASN A 91 -100.85 -55.97 -5.21
CA ASN A 91 -100.02 -54.92 -4.63
C ASN A 91 -99.61 -55.22 -3.17
N PHE A 92 -98.48 -55.92 -2.98
CA PHE A 92 -97.90 -56.23 -1.66
C PHE A 92 -97.14 -55.06 -0.98
N ASN A 93 -97.13 -53.84 -1.54
CA ASN A 93 -96.33 -52.70 -1.05
C ASN A 93 -96.81 -52.09 0.29
N SER A 94 -97.76 -52.73 0.98
CA SER A 94 -98.33 -52.29 2.27
C SER A 94 -97.80 -53.03 3.49
N GLN A 95 -96.86 -53.98 3.35
CA GLN A 95 -96.31 -54.73 4.50
C GLN A 95 -95.10 -54.08 5.19
N ASN A 96 -94.49 -53.04 4.61
CA ASN A 96 -93.65 -52.09 5.36
C ASN A 96 -94.46 -50.84 5.68
N GLY A 97 -94.75 -50.64 6.97
CA GLY A 97 -95.62 -49.59 7.50
C GLY A 97 -95.07 -48.15 7.47
N MET A 98 -94.26 -47.80 6.47
CA MET A 98 -93.91 -46.42 6.16
C MET A 98 -94.95 -45.81 5.23
N ASN A 99 -95.50 -44.67 5.61
CA ASN A 99 -96.40 -43.88 4.77
C ASN A 99 -95.65 -43.31 3.55
N LYS A 100 -96.36 -42.92 2.50
CA LYS A 100 -95.76 -42.37 1.26
C LYS A 100 -94.85 -41.18 1.58
N ASP A 101 -95.32 -40.26 2.40
CA ASP A 101 -94.58 -39.04 2.80
C ASP A 101 -93.27 -39.35 3.54
N GLU A 102 -93.16 -40.52 4.18
CA GLU A 102 -91.95 -40.95 4.89
C GLU A 102 -90.94 -41.59 3.92
N LYS A 103 -91.43 -42.33 2.91
CA LYS A 103 -90.62 -42.82 1.79
C LYS A 103 -90.06 -41.64 0.97
N ASP A 104 -90.90 -40.66 0.65
CA ASP A 104 -90.50 -39.46 -0.09
C ASP A 104 -89.50 -38.59 0.71
N ARG A 105 -89.68 -38.42 2.03
CA ARG A 105 -88.70 -37.75 2.91
C ARG A 105 -87.36 -38.49 2.99
N LEU A 106 -87.36 -39.82 3.07
CA LEU A 106 -86.13 -40.62 3.08
C LEU A 106 -85.40 -40.51 1.74
N ILE A 107 -86.13 -40.49 0.63
CA ILE A 107 -85.58 -40.25 -0.71
C ILE A 107 -84.95 -38.84 -0.79
N GLU A 108 -85.61 -37.79 -0.28
CA GLU A 108 -85.01 -36.46 -0.20
C GLU A 108 -83.75 -36.42 0.68
N GLN A 109 -83.76 -37.10 1.84
CA GLN A 109 -82.59 -37.17 2.72
C GLN A 109 -81.40 -37.84 2.00
N LEU A 110 -81.63 -39.01 1.38
CA LEU A 110 -80.61 -39.73 0.63
C LEU A 110 -80.09 -38.93 -0.57
N TYR A 111 -80.95 -38.18 -1.29
CA TYR A 111 -80.48 -37.29 -2.36
C TYR A 111 -79.60 -36.15 -1.85
N ARG A 112 -79.91 -35.57 -0.68
CA ARG A 112 -79.07 -34.54 -0.05
C ARG A 112 -77.73 -35.12 0.42
N GLU A 113 -77.75 -36.30 1.03
CA GLU A 113 -76.56 -37.02 1.50
C GLU A 113 -75.64 -37.46 0.34
N ILE A 114 -76.21 -38.00 -0.75
CA ILE A 114 -75.50 -38.29 -2.00
C ILE A 114 -74.92 -37.02 -2.64
N SER A 115 -75.57 -35.86 -2.47
CA SER A 115 -75.06 -34.58 -3.00
C SER A 115 -73.89 -34.06 -2.16
N ALA A 116 -74.00 -34.11 -0.83
CA ALA A 116 -72.93 -33.73 0.09
C ALA A 116 -71.68 -34.61 -0.09
N LEU A 117 -71.85 -35.94 -0.15
CA LEU A 117 -70.75 -36.88 -0.39
C LEU A 117 -70.06 -36.69 -1.75
N LYS A 118 -70.79 -36.19 -2.77
CA LYS A 118 -70.18 -35.80 -4.06
C LYS A 118 -69.38 -34.51 -3.93
N GLU A 119 -69.88 -33.52 -3.19
CA GLU A 119 -69.16 -32.27 -2.94
C GLU A 119 -67.88 -32.51 -2.12
N GLU A 120 -67.96 -33.34 -1.07
CA GLU A 120 -66.78 -33.80 -0.31
C GLU A 120 -65.78 -34.56 -1.20
N LEU A 121 -66.24 -35.43 -2.10
CA LEU A 121 -65.37 -36.15 -3.04
C LEU A 121 -64.66 -35.22 -4.04
N GLU A 122 -65.36 -34.23 -4.60
CA GLU A 122 -64.73 -33.23 -5.49
C GLU A 122 -63.79 -32.29 -4.72
N ASN A 123 -64.11 -31.92 -3.48
CA ASN A 123 -63.22 -31.15 -2.62
C ASN A 123 -61.92 -31.95 -2.30
N PHE A 124 -62.03 -33.23 -1.95
CA PHE A 124 -60.88 -34.10 -1.73
C PHE A 124 -60.03 -34.29 -3.00
N LYS A 125 -60.66 -34.45 -4.17
CA LYS A 125 -59.95 -34.46 -5.46
C LYS A 125 -59.22 -33.14 -5.71
N ALA A 126 -59.85 -32.00 -5.42
CA ALA A 126 -59.24 -30.68 -5.59
C ALA A 126 -58.10 -30.43 -4.59
N GLU A 127 -58.12 -31.04 -3.40
CA GLU A 127 -57.00 -31.04 -2.45
C GLU A 127 -55.85 -31.94 -2.93
N SER A 128 -56.15 -33.17 -3.34
CA SER A 128 -55.17 -34.09 -3.92
C SER A 128 -54.50 -33.50 -5.17
N ALA A 129 -55.26 -32.86 -6.06
CA ALA A 129 -54.74 -32.16 -7.24
C ALA A 129 -53.82 -30.98 -6.86
N ARG A 130 -54.21 -30.16 -5.88
CA ARG A 130 -53.34 -29.08 -5.35
C ARG A 130 -52.04 -29.63 -4.76
N GLY A 131 -52.10 -30.71 -3.98
CA GLY A 131 -50.92 -31.39 -3.43
C GLY A 131 -49.99 -31.95 -4.51
N MET A 132 -50.54 -32.60 -5.56
CA MET A 132 -49.75 -33.08 -6.70
C MET A 132 -49.07 -31.93 -7.47
N VAL A 133 -49.71 -30.77 -7.61
CA VAL A 133 -49.09 -29.59 -8.24
C VAL A 133 -47.97 -29.02 -7.37
N GLN A 134 -48.16 -28.93 -6.04
CA GLN A 134 -47.12 -28.48 -5.11
C GLN A 134 -45.90 -29.41 -5.10
N LEU A 135 -46.11 -30.73 -5.03
CA LEU A 135 -45.01 -31.71 -5.07
C LEU A 135 -44.27 -31.70 -6.41
N ARG A 136 -44.98 -31.51 -7.53
CA ARG A 136 -44.36 -31.34 -8.85
C ARG A 136 -43.53 -30.05 -8.93
N GLY A 137 -44.03 -28.95 -8.36
CA GLY A 137 -43.28 -27.70 -8.19
C GLY A 137 -41.97 -27.95 -7.45
N ARG A 138 -42.03 -28.56 -6.26
CA ARG A 138 -40.83 -28.83 -5.45
C ARG A 138 -39.85 -29.80 -6.11
N SER A 139 -40.31 -30.77 -6.91
CA SER A 139 -39.43 -31.60 -7.75
C SER A 139 -38.68 -30.74 -8.77
N SER A 140 -39.40 -29.88 -9.51
CA SER A 140 -38.79 -28.99 -10.51
C SER A 140 -37.84 -27.96 -9.89
N GLU A 141 -38.10 -27.49 -8.67
CA GLU A 141 -37.17 -26.64 -7.91
C GLU A 141 -35.89 -27.41 -7.56
N LEU A 142 -36.01 -28.61 -6.96
CA LEU A 142 -34.87 -29.46 -6.60
C LEU A 142 -34.05 -29.91 -7.82
N GLU A 143 -34.69 -30.14 -8.96
CA GLU A 143 -34.02 -30.46 -10.22
C GLU A 143 -33.22 -29.26 -10.77
N ALA A 144 -33.73 -28.03 -10.60
CA ALA A 144 -33.02 -26.80 -10.95
C ALA A 144 -31.86 -26.50 -9.98
N GLU A 145 -32.10 -26.59 -8.66
CA GLU A 145 -31.06 -26.49 -7.62
C GLU A 145 -29.91 -27.49 -7.91
N LEU A 146 -30.24 -28.73 -8.25
CA LEU A 146 -29.26 -29.78 -8.59
C LEU A 146 -28.51 -29.50 -9.91
N ALA A 147 -29.14 -28.86 -10.89
CA ALA A 147 -28.48 -28.43 -12.13
C ALA A 147 -27.50 -27.27 -11.89
N GLU A 148 -27.88 -26.28 -11.07
CA GLU A 148 -27.02 -25.17 -10.67
C GLU A 148 -25.80 -25.67 -9.88
N GLN A 149 -25.99 -26.54 -8.89
CA GLN A 149 -24.88 -27.12 -8.12
C GLN A 149 -23.90 -27.92 -9.00
N ARG A 150 -24.37 -28.58 -10.07
CA ARG A 150 -23.49 -29.23 -11.05
C ARG A 150 -22.69 -28.21 -11.87
N HIS A 151 -23.31 -27.11 -12.30
CA HIS A 151 -22.61 -26.05 -13.04
C HIS A 151 -21.55 -25.37 -12.16
N LEU A 152 -21.90 -24.97 -10.93
CA LEU A 152 -20.97 -24.38 -9.96
C LEU A 152 -19.80 -25.31 -9.65
N LYS A 153 -20.05 -26.62 -9.51
CA LYS A 153 -18.97 -27.62 -9.33
C LYS A 153 -18.06 -27.69 -10.55
N GLN A 154 -18.59 -27.70 -11.77
CA GLN A 154 -17.76 -27.75 -12.98
C GLN A 154 -16.90 -26.49 -13.10
N GLN A 155 -17.49 -25.31 -12.93
CA GLN A 155 -16.76 -24.04 -12.93
C GLN A 155 -15.63 -24.03 -11.89
N ALA A 156 -15.89 -24.48 -10.66
CA ALA A 156 -14.87 -24.57 -9.61
C ALA A 156 -13.76 -25.60 -9.93
N GLN A 157 -14.06 -26.65 -10.69
CA GLN A 157 -13.06 -27.59 -11.21
C GLN A 157 -12.22 -26.95 -12.31
N ASP A 158 -12.84 -26.26 -13.28
CA ASP A 158 -12.15 -25.59 -14.39
C ASP A 158 -11.22 -24.47 -13.86
N GLU A 159 -11.69 -23.67 -12.91
CA GLU A 159 -10.87 -22.69 -12.17
C GLU A 159 -9.71 -23.37 -11.42
N SER A 160 -9.95 -24.53 -10.80
CA SER A 160 -8.91 -25.30 -10.09
C SER A 160 -7.89 -25.96 -11.04
N GLU A 161 -8.23 -26.18 -12.31
CA GLU A 161 -7.34 -26.70 -13.34
C GLU A 161 -6.52 -25.57 -13.96
N PHE A 162 -7.13 -24.41 -14.22
CA PHE A 162 -6.45 -23.17 -14.62
C PHE A 162 -5.37 -22.76 -13.61
N LEU A 163 -5.73 -22.65 -12.32
CA LEU A 163 -4.80 -22.29 -11.24
C LEU A 163 -3.65 -23.30 -11.09
N ARG A 164 -3.88 -24.58 -11.43
CA ARG A 164 -2.80 -25.60 -11.46
C ARG A 164 -1.82 -25.38 -12.60
N ALA A 165 -2.30 -25.07 -13.80
CA ALA A 165 -1.45 -24.76 -14.95
C ALA A 165 -0.62 -23.49 -14.71
N GLU A 166 -1.23 -22.45 -14.14
CA GLU A 166 -0.54 -21.20 -13.76
C GLU A 166 0.55 -21.45 -12.72
N LEU A 167 0.27 -22.25 -11.68
CA LEU A 167 1.27 -22.66 -10.68
C LEU A 167 2.42 -23.49 -11.26
N GLU A 168 2.22 -24.22 -12.36
CA GLU A 168 3.31 -24.94 -13.05
C GLU A 168 4.17 -24.02 -13.90
N GLU A 169 3.57 -23.07 -14.62
CA GLU A 169 4.33 -22.06 -15.37
C GLU A 169 5.12 -21.12 -14.44
N LEU A 170 4.55 -20.69 -13.31
CA LEU A 170 5.25 -19.92 -12.29
C LEU A 170 6.42 -20.69 -11.66
N LYS A 171 6.29 -22.01 -11.43
CA LYS A 171 7.42 -22.86 -10.98
C LYS A 171 8.53 -22.92 -12.03
N LYS A 172 8.18 -23.08 -13.31
CA LYS A 172 9.12 -23.11 -14.43
C LYS A 172 9.88 -21.78 -14.56
N GLN A 173 9.19 -20.65 -14.46
CA GLN A 173 9.82 -19.32 -14.43
C GLN A 173 10.73 -19.13 -13.19
N ARG A 174 10.33 -19.66 -12.03
CA ARG A 174 11.16 -19.67 -10.81
C ARG A 174 12.43 -20.52 -11.00
N GLU A 175 12.35 -21.67 -11.66
CA GLU A 175 13.51 -22.48 -11.98
C GLU A 175 14.45 -21.80 -12.98
N ASP A 176 13.92 -21.18 -14.02
CA ASP A 176 14.73 -20.53 -15.06
C ASP A 176 15.40 -19.25 -14.55
N THR A 177 14.75 -18.51 -13.64
CA THR A 177 15.39 -17.41 -12.90
C THR A 177 16.47 -17.92 -11.92
N GLU A 178 16.29 -19.05 -11.23
CA GLU A 178 17.39 -19.67 -10.46
C GLU A 178 18.56 -20.11 -11.36
N LYS A 179 18.29 -20.68 -12.55
CA LYS A 179 19.33 -21.05 -13.54
C LYS A 179 20.10 -19.81 -14.01
N ALA A 180 19.40 -18.71 -14.30
CA ALA A 180 20.01 -17.42 -14.63
C ALA A 180 20.89 -16.88 -13.48
N GLN A 181 20.41 -16.89 -12.23
CA GLN A 181 21.17 -16.43 -11.07
C GLN A 181 22.45 -17.27 -10.81
N ARG A 182 22.38 -18.60 -11.00
CA ARG A 182 23.54 -19.50 -10.97
C ARG A 182 24.54 -19.20 -12.09
N SER A 183 24.07 -18.80 -13.27
CA SER A 183 24.96 -18.41 -14.38
C SER A 183 25.64 -17.06 -14.13
N LEU A 184 24.91 -16.09 -13.57
CA LEU A 184 25.41 -14.75 -13.25
C LEU A 184 26.50 -14.79 -12.18
N THR A 185 26.30 -15.56 -11.11
CA THR A 185 27.31 -15.72 -10.04
C THR A 185 28.60 -16.40 -10.51
N GLU A 186 28.54 -17.33 -11.47
CA GLU A 186 29.74 -17.89 -12.12
C GLU A 186 30.42 -16.88 -13.07
N ILE A 187 29.67 -15.98 -13.71
CA ILE A 187 30.23 -14.86 -14.50
C ILE A 187 30.91 -13.84 -13.59
N GLU A 188 30.31 -13.46 -12.45
CA GLU A 188 30.91 -12.58 -11.44
C GLU A 188 32.22 -13.18 -10.90
N ARG A 189 32.22 -14.46 -10.54
CA ARG A 189 33.43 -15.17 -10.07
C ARG A 189 34.54 -15.17 -11.12
N ARG A 190 34.19 -15.29 -12.42
CA ARG A 190 35.15 -15.17 -13.54
C ARG A 190 35.65 -13.74 -13.70
N ALA A 191 34.79 -12.74 -13.55
CA ALA A 191 35.16 -11.32 -13.62
C ALA A 191 36.14 -10.95 -12.50
N GLN A 192 35.85 -11.31 -11.24
CA GLN A 192 36.76 -11.12 -10.11
C GLN A 192 38.10 -11.83 -10.32
N ALA A 193 38.10 -13.07 -10.81
CA ALA A 193 39.32 -13.80 -11.12
C ALA A 193 40.13 -13.17 -12.27
N ASN A 194 39.49 -12.43 -13.18
CA ASN A 194 40.15 -11.67 -14.24
C ASN A 194 40.71 -10.33 -13.72
N GLU A 195 39.94 -9.62 -12.89
CA GLU A 195 40.38 -8.39 -12.22
C GLU A 195 41.63 -8.64 -11.36
N GLN A 196 41.67 -9.73 -10.59
CA GLN A 196 42.86 -10.15 -9.84
C GLN A 196 44.09 -10.41 -10.72
N ARG A 197 43.90 -10.84 -11.98
CA ARG A 197 45.01 -10.99 -12.95
C ARG A 197 45.47 -9.64 -13.46
N TYR A 198 44.55 -8.73 -13.78
CA TYR A 198 44.89 -7.36 -14.19
C TYR A 198 45.61 -6.58 -13.08
N SER A 199 45.19 -6.70 -11.82
CA SER A 199 45.88 -6.07 -10.69
C SER A 199 47.33 -6.58 -10.54
N LYS A 200 47.54 -7.91 -10.59
CA LYS A 200 48.89 -8.51 -10.56
C LYS A 200 49.75 -8.10 -11.76
N LEU A 201 49.16 -7.95 -12.94
CA LEU A 201 49.85 -7.45 -14.13
C LEU A 201 50.22 -5.96 -13.99
N LYS A 202 49.33 -5.14 -13.41
CA LYS A 202 49.56 -3.72 -13.12
C LYS A 202 50.66 -3.52 -12.07
N GLU A 203 50.69 -4.35 -11.02
CA GLU A 203 51.80 -4.41 -10.04
C GLU A 203 53.13 -4.70 -10.75
N LYS A 204 53.19 -5.78 -11.54
CA LYS A 204 54.41 -6.18 -12.26
C LYS A 204 54.86 -5.16 -13.32
N TYR A 205 53.93 -4.47 -13.98
CA TYR A 205 54.25 -3.35 -14.86
C TYR A 205 54.82 -2.14 -14.08
N SER A 206 54.25 -1.83 -12.91
CA SER A 206 54.73 -0.76 -12.04
C SER A 206 56.13 -1.06 -11.49
N GLU A 207 56.38 -2.30 -11.08
CA GLU A 207 57.72 -2.79 -10.73
C GLU A 207 58.71 -2.65 -11.89
N LEU A 208 58.33 -3.02 -13.12
CA LEU A 208 59.21 -2.93 -14.28
C LEU A 208 59.56 -1.47 -14.63
N VAL A 209 58.59 -0.56 -14.58
CA VAL A 209 58.80 0.88 -14.80
C VAL A 209 59.72 1.47 -13.71
N GLN A 210 59.50 1.12 -12.44
CA GLN A 210 60.35 1.57 -11.33
C GLN A 210 61.78 1.05 -11.48
N ASN A 211 61.95 -0.25 -11.76
CA ASN A 211 63.28 -0.85 -12.01
C ASN A 211 63.99 -0.19 -13.20
N HIS A 212 63.27 0.16 -14.28
CA HIS A 212 63.85 0.89 -15.40
C HIS A 212 64.33 2.30 -15.00
N ALA A 213 63.52 3.04 -14.23
CA ALA A 213 63.91 4.35 -13.71
C ALA A 213 65.11 4.29 -12.74
N ASP A 214 65.19 3.24 -11.91
CA ASP A 214 66.33 2.97 -11.03
C ASP A 214 67.60 2.59 -11.82
N LEU A 215 67.47 1.82 -12.91
CA LEU A 215 68.57 1.49 -13.81
C LEU A 215 69.09 2.70 -14.57
N LEU A 216 68.20 3.59 -15.04
CA LEU A 216 68.60 4.86 -15.68
C LEU A 216 69.38 5.75 -14.70
N ARG A 217 68.92 5.90 -13.44
CA ARG A 217 69.65 6.64 -12.40
C ARG A 217 71.01 6.02 -12.08
N LYS A 218 71.11 4.68 -12.00
CA LYS A 218 72.38 3.97 -11.82
C LYS A 218 73.33 4.16 -13.02
N ASN A 219 72.82 4.13 -14.26
CA ASN A 219 73.62 4.32 -15.47
C ASN A 219 74.19 5.74 -15.56
N ALA A 220 73.39 6.76 -15.20
CA ALA A 220 73.86 8.15 -15.13
C ALA A 220 74.96 8.35 -14.08
N GLU A 221 74.82 7.76 -12.88
CA GLU A 221 75.84 7.85 -11.83
C GLU A 221 77.12 7.08 -12.19
N VAL A 222 77.02 5.88 -12.79
CA VAL A 222 78.20 5.16 -13.32
C VAL A 222 78.89 5.97 -14.42
N THR A 223 78.13 6.61 -15.32
CA THR A 223 78.69 7.47 -16.37
C THR A 223 79.46 8.65 -15.77
N LYS A 224 78.90 9.29 -14.74
CA LYS A 224 79.55 10.37 -13.98
C LYS A 224 80.83 9.90 -13.27
N GLN A 225 80.82 8.71 -12.66
CA GLN A 225 82.01 8.11 -12.04
C GLN A 225 83.10 7.79 -13.09
N VAL A 226 82.71 7.29 -14.27
CA VAL A 226 83.65 7.07 -15.39
C VAL A 226 84.24 8.37 -15.91
N THR A 227 83.47 9.47 -16.01
CA THR A 227 84.03 10.77 -16.39
C THR A 227 85.00 11.34 -15.35
N ALA A 228 84.69 11.21 -14.05
CA ALA A 228 85.58 11.63 -12.97
C ALA A 228 86.87 10.81 -12.93
N ALA A 229 86.77 9.48 -13.11
CA ALA A 229 87.94 8.59 -13.17
C ALA A 229 88.85 8.91 -14.38
N ARG A 230 88.28 9.22 -15.54
CA ARG A 230 89.05 9.67 -16.72
C ARG A 230 89.73 11.01 -16.50
N GLN A 231 89.09 11.95 -15.80
CA GLN A 231 89.71 13.22 -15.46
C GLN A 231 90.91 12.99 -14.53
N ALA A 232 90.72 12.25 -13.44
CA ALA A 232 91.79 11.91 -12.49
C ALA A 232 92.94 11.11 -13.13
N GLN A 233 92.66 10.21 -14.07
CA GLN A 233 93.70 9.56 -14.89
C GLN A 233 94.49 10.60 -15.69
N GLY A 234 93.83 11.55 -16.33
CA GLY A 234 94.47 12.64 -17.08
C GLY A 234 95.21 13.66 -16.20
N ASP A 235 94.90 13.76 -14.91
CA ASP A 235 95.70 14.48 -13.91
C ASP A 235 96.98 13.69 -13.58
N VAL A 236 96.86 12.39 -13.25
CA VAL A 236 98.01 11.51 -12.94
C VAL A 236 98.95 11.35 -14.14
N GLU A 237 98.45 11.31 -15.38
CA GLU A 237 99.28 11.28 -16.59
C GLU A 237 100.07 12.59 -16.80
N ARG A 238 99.53 13.74 -16.37
CA ARG A 238 100.27 15.02 -16.35
C ARG A 238 101.31 15.06 -15.25
N GLU A 239 100.94 14.72 -14.01
CA GLU A 239 101.89 14.65 -12.89
C GLU A 239 103.05 13.68 -13.19
N LYS A 240 102.74 12.50 -13.75
CA LYS A 240 103.73 11.53 -14.21
C LYS A 240 104.70 12.15 -15.23
N LYS A 241 104.20 12.89 -16.22
CA LYS A 241 105.04 13.54 -17.22
C LYS A 241 105.91 14.65 -16.59
N GLU A 242 105.36 15.47 -15.71
CA GLU A 242 106.12 16.51 -15.01
C GLU A 242 107.21 15.90 -14.10
N LEU A 243 106.92 14.75 -13.48
CA LEU A 243 107.87 13.93 -12.74
C LEU A 243 108.96 13.35 -13.66
N GLU A 244 108.62 12.77 -14.81
CA GLU A 244 109.58 12.28 -15.81
C GLU A 244 110.48 13.42 -16.33
N ASP A 245 109.90 14.55 -16.72
CA ASP A 245 110.63 15.76 -17.14
C ASP A 245 111.51 16.31 -16.00
N SER A 246 111.11 16.18 -14.73
CA SER A 246 111.92 16.59 -13.57
C SER A 246 113.05 15.61 -13.27
N PHE A 247 112.80 14.31 -13.37
CA PHE A 247 113.78 13.25 -13.19
C PHE A 247 114.85 13.34 -14.28
N GLN A 248 114.48 13.60 -15.53
CA GLN A 248 115.44 13.80 -16.61
C GLN A 248 116.31 15.04 -16.40
N ARG A 249 115.72 16.17 -15.97
CA ARG A 249 116.49 17.37 -15.56
C ARG A 249 117.47 17.09 -14.41
N VAL A 250 117.04 16.35 -13.38
CA VAL A 250 117.90 15.97 -12.24
C VAL A 250 118.97 14.96 -12.67
N SER A 251 118.66 14.02 -13.55
CA SER A 251 119.59 13.04 -14.10
C SER A 251 120.67 13.72 -14.95
N GLU A 252 120.29 14.65 -15.84
CA GLU A 252 121.24 15.49 -16.57
C GLU A 252 122.10 16.35 -15.63
N GLN A 253 121.50 16.94 -14.59
CA GLN A 253 122.27 17.73 -13.60
C GLN A 253 123.23 16.85 -12.81
N ALA A 254 122.84 15.62 -12.45
CA ALA A 254 123.69 14.66 -11.75
C ALA A 254 124.82 14.13 -12.67
N GLN A 255 124.54 13.91 -13.95
CA GLN A 255 125.54 13.52 -14.94
C GLN A 255 126.54 14.63 -15.21
N ARG A 256 126.09 15.89 -15.37
CA ARG A 256 126.96 17.07 -15.46
C ARG A 256 127.80 17.23 -14.20
N LYS A 257 127.20 17.18 -13.01
CA LYS A 257 127.93 17.19 -11.73
C LYS A 257 128.89 16.01 -11.58
N SER A 258 128.62 14.84 -12.15
CA SER A 258 129.54 13.70 -12.15
C SER A 258 130.68 13.87 -13.15
N GLN A 259 130.48 14.62 -14.25
CA GLN A 259 131.53 15.02 -15.18
C GLN A 259 132.40 16.12 -14.54
N GLU A 260 131.79 17.17 -13.99
CA GLU A 260 132.45 18.21 -13.18
C GLU A 260 133.24 17.56 -12.02
N GLN A 261 132.66 16.62 -11.28
CA GLN A 261 133.37 15.89 -10.21
C GLN A 261 134.41 14.90 -10.73
N ALA A 262 134.34 14.41 -11.97
CA ALA A 262 135.37 13.57 -12.56
C ALA A 262 136.56 14.43 -13.06
N GLU A 263 136.28 15.58 -13.66
CA GLU A 263 137.28 16.59 -14.02
C GLU A 263 137.95 17.15 -12.77
N VAL A 264 137.16 17.50 -11.74
CA VAL A 264 137.66 17.94 -10.43
C VAL A 264 138.30 16.80 -9.66
N LEU A 265 137.94 15.52 -9.85
CA LEU A 265 138.74 14.39 -9.33
C LEU A 265 140.02 14.15 -10.13
N ASP A 266 140.16 14.69 -11.34
CA ASP A 266 141.41 14.62 -12.09
C ASP A 266 142.31 15.82 -11.78
N THR A 267 141.76 17.04 -11.63
CA THR A 267 142.48 18.17 -11.02
C THR A 267 142.87 17.81 -9.60
N LEU A 268 141.96 17.28 -8.78
CA LEU A 268 142.28 16.75 -7.44
C LEU A 268 143.08 15.45 -7.45
N LYS A 269 143.30 14.73 -8.56
CA LYS A 269 144.37 13.70 -8.59
C LYS A 269 145.73 14.34 -8.80
N ARG A 270 145.81 15.35 -9.66
CA ARG A 270 147.01 16.17 -9.89
C ARG A 270 147.36 17.00 -8.64
N GLU A 271 146.36 17.53 -7.95
CA GLU A 271 146.49 18.33 -6.72
C GLU A 271 146.54 17.44 -5.47
N LEU A 272 145.91 16.26 -5.38
CA LEU A 272 146.15 15.32 -4.26
C LEU A 272 147.51 14.61 -4.40
N ALA A 273 148.07 14.49 -5.61
CA ALA A 273 149.49 14.17 -5.75
C ALA A 273 150.36 15.27 -5.13
N ALA A 274 150.02 16.55 -5.36
CA ALA A 274 150.68 17.70 -4.74
C ALA A 274 150.31 17.96 -3.27
N SER A 275 149.17 17.46 -2.77
CA SER A 275 148.60 17.83 -1.46
C SER A 275 148.64 16.69 -0.43
N ARG A 276 148.76 15.42 -0.87
CA ARG A 276 149.48 14.40 -0.08
C ARG A 276 150.93 14.80 0.19
N GLN A 277 151.47 15.71 -0.62
CA GLN A 277 152.77 16.34 -0.44
C GLN A 277 152.75 17.53 0.55
N GLU A 278 151.58 18.07 0.94
CA GLU A 278 151.49 19.34 1.69
C GLU A 278 150.62 19.32 2.97
N LEU A 279 149.38 18.79 2.97
CA LEU A 279 148.42 19.06 4.08
C LEU A 279 147.86 17.83 4.80
N GLN A 280 148.72 17.24 5.63
CA GLN A 280 148.37 16.28 6.68
C GLN A 280 147.79 16.98 7.96
N VAL A 281 146.85 17.97 7.87
CA VAL A 281 146.54 18.96 8.96
C VAL A 281 145.02 19.53 9.13
N LEU A 282 144.04 18.86 9.88
CA LEU A 282 142.81 19.32 10.74
C LEU A 282 141.22 19.48 10.35
N GLN A 283 140.24 19.84 11.28
CA GLN A 283 138.73 19.48 11.38
C GLN A 283 137.60 20.47 12.06
N GLY A 284 136.23 20.15 12.21
CA GLY A 284 135.07 20.99 12.85
C GLY A 284 133.57 20.42 13.15
N THR A 285 132.53 21.18 13.72
CA THR A 285 131.13 20.78 14.32
C THR A 285 129.98 21.93 14.47
N LEU A 286 128.67 21.93 15.02
CA LEU A 286 127.38 21.08 15.23
C LEU A 286 126.07 21.76 15.99
N GLU A 287 124.75 21.30 15.83
CA GLU A 287 123.38 21.40 16.62
C GLU A 287 122.37 22.67 16.72
N SER A 288 121.06 22.87 17.24
CA SER A 288 119.76 22.24 17.87
C SER A 288 118.51 23.30 18.00
N SER A 289 117.19 23.33 18.53
CA SER A 289 115.99 22.51 19.09
C SER A 289 114.46 23.15 19.15
N THR A 290 113.54 23.08 20.20
CA THR A 290 111.95 22.97 20.19
C THR A 290 111.03 23.59 21.39
N GLN A 291 109.64 23.60 21.76
CA GLN A 291 108.13 23.28 21.45
C GLN A 291 107.10 23.85 22.60
N VAL A 292 105.71 23.83 22.93
CA VAL A 292 104.18 23.64 22.53
C VAL A 292 103.13 24.00 23.77
N ARG A 293 101.72 24.01 24.07
CA ARG A 293 100.21 23.82 23.66
C ARG A 293 99.03 24.29 24.75
N ALA A 294 97.63 24.37 24.55
CA ALA A 294 96.46 24.76 25.55
C ALA A 294 94.84 24.45 25.30
N GLN A 295 93.77 24.70 26.21
CA GLN A 295 92.22 24.36 26.13
C GLN A 295 91.08 24.88 27.23
N TRP A 296 89.67 24.95 27.05
CA TRP A 296 88.40 24.73 28.02
C TRP A 296 86.85 25.28 27.80
N TRP A 297 85.73 25.07 28.67
CA TRP A 297 84.16 25.26 28.46
C TRP A 297 83.01 25.37 29.66
N PRO A 298 81.66 25.81 29.52
CA PRO A 298 80.46 25.74 30.54
C PRO A 298 78.81 25.90 30.27
N LEU A 299 77.82 25.32 31.10
CA LEU A 299 76.32 25.55 31.65
C LEU A 299 74.95 26.12 30.92
N PRO A 300 73.65 26.44 31.48
CA PRO A 300 72.46 25.96 32.41
C PRO A 300 70.84 26.22 32.07
N ALA A 301 69.71 25.85 32.85
CA ALA A 301 68.16 26.15 32.61
C ALA A 301 66.92 25.89 33.70
N PRO A 302 65.57 26.35 33.57
CA PRO A 302 64.28 26.26 34.50
C PRO A 302 62.73 26.05 33.91
N THR A 303 61.40 26.12 34.44
CA THR A 303 60.43 25.84 35.67
C THR A 303 58.75 25.75 35.46
N PRO A 304 57.63 26.17 36.25
CA PRO A 304 56.21 25.49 36.49
C PRO A 304 54.72 26.22 36.70
N LEU A 305 53.47 25.57 36.92
CA LEU A 305 52.00 26.04 37.39
C LEU A 305 50.78 24.92 37.40
N GLN A 306 49.39 24.87 37.70
CA GLN A 306 48.11 25.44 38.47
C GLN A 306 46.77 24.47 38.35
N GLU A 307 45.39 24.45 38.72
CA GLU A 307 44.12 25.02 39.51
C GLU A 307 42.78 24.01 39.42
N GLY A 308 41.43 23.95 39.86
CA GLY A 308 40.27 24.48 40.80
C GLY A 308 38.69 24.02 40.56
N GLN A 309 37.63 23.90 41.50
CA GLN A 309 36.13 23.40 41.29
C GLN A 309 34.88 23.50 42.39
N GLU A 310 33.51 23.43 42.07
CA GLU A 310 32.21 22.78 42.73
C GLU A 310 30.78 23.38 43.33
N VAL A 311 29.86 22.61 44.07
CA VAL A 311 28.30 22.68 44.23
C VAL A 311 27.57 22.13 45.57
N CYS A 312 26.24 22.45 45.90
CA CYS A 312 25.10 21.60 46.53
C CYS A 312 24.35 21.92 47.93
N LEU A 313 23.02 21.60 48.14
CA LEU A 313 22.30 20.97 49.36
C LEU A 313 20.72 21.10 49.57
N LEU A 314 20.12 20.56 50.68
CA LEU A 314 18.69 20.10 50.88
C LEU A 314 18.07 20.17 52.35
N SER A 315 16.72 20.03 52.50
CA SER A 315 15.91 19.45 53.64
C SER A 315 15.21 20.31 54.75
N TRP A 316 13.86 20.20 54.88
CA TRP A 316 13.03 20.26 56.13
C TRP A 316 11.56 19.75 55.86
N CYS A 317 10.66 19.84 56.86
CA CYS A 317 9.17 19.69 56.84
C CYS A 317 8.52 18.28 56.95
N LEU A 318 7.98 17.99 58.14
CA LEU A 318 6.87 17.06 58.43
C LEU A 318 6.25 17.43 59.80
N SER A 319 4.98 17.88 59.89
CA SER A 319 4.09 17.80 61.09
C SER A 319 2.80 18.66 60.98
N GLU A 320 1.99 18.49 59.94
CA GLU A 320 0.64 19.09 59.86
C GLU A 320 -0.23 18.12 59.07
N ARG A 321 -1.16 17.39 59.73
CA ARG A 321 -1.80 16.20 59.10
C ARG A 321 -3.07 15.61 59.74
N LEU A 322 -3.91 16.41 60.39
CA LEU A 322 -5.16 15.87 61.00
C LEU A 322 -6.41 16.76 60.83
N ALA A 323 -6.25 18.06 60.63
CA ALA A 323 -7.33 18.92 60.11
C ALA A 323 -7.55 18.70 58.59
N GLU A 324 -6.54 18.20 57.88
CA GLU A 324 -6.57 17.97 56.44
C GLU A 324 -7.63 16.93 56.04
N GLU A 325 -7.72 15.79 56.73
CA GLU A 325 -8.36 14.57 56.22
C GLU A 325 -9.84 14.71 55.83
N GLN A 326 -10.67 15.44 56.59
CA GLN A 326 -12.08 15.62 56.22
C GLN A 326 -12.29 16.72 55.16
N PHE A 327 -11.43 17.75 55.14
CA PHE A 327 -11.44 18.70 54.04
C PHE A 327 -10.94 18.05 52.75
N ALA A 328 -9.90 17.21 52.83
CA ALA A 328 -9.29 16.46 51.74
C ALA A 328 -10.24 15.48 51.02
N LEU A 329 -11.40 15.14 51.59
CA LEU A 329 -12.43 14.37 50.88
C LEU A 329 -13.26 15.24 49.93
N LEU A 330 -13.76 16.39 50.40
CA LEU A 330 -14.58 17.33 49.60
C LEU A 330 -13.68 18.15 48.66
N GLN A 331 -12.56 18.65 49.18
CA GLN A 331 -11.46 19.18 48.38
C GLN A 331 -10.89 18.09 47.46
N GLY A 332 -10.98 16.80 47.81
CA GLY A 332 -10.58 15.68 46.96
C GLY A 332 -11.48 15.50 45.74
N THR A 333 -12.81 15.46 45.93
CA THR A 333 -13.77 15.40 44.82
C THR A 333 -13.77 16.68 43.99
N ALA A 334 -13.64 17.85 44.61
CA ALA A 334 -13.50 19.13 43.90
C ALA A 334 -12.18 19.20 43.11
N ARG A 335 -11.05 18.73 43.65
CA ARG A 335 -9.77 18.57 42.92
C ARG A 335 -9.87 17.55 41.79
N GLU A 336 -10.64 16.49 41.93
CA GLU A 336 -10.79 15.49 40.86
C GLU A 336 -11.63 16.07 39.72
N ALA A 337 -12.74 16.74 40.01
CA ALA A 337 -13.53 17.46 39.02
C ALA A 337 -12.74 18.60 38.36
N GLU A 338 -12.04 19.42 39.16
CA GLU A 338 -11.20 20.51 38.67
C GLU A 338 -10.02 19.98 37.85
N ARG A 339 -9.42 18.84 38.22
CA ARG A 339 -8.41 18.16 37.40
C ARG A 339 -9.02 17.63 36.11
N MET A 340 -10.22 17.04 36.12
CA MET A 340 -10.88 16.62 34.88
C MET A 340 -11.16 17.80 33.94
N VAL A 341 -11.58 18.96 34.47
CA VAL A 341 -11.77 20.18 33.66
C VAL A 341 -10.42 20.77 33.21
N ARG A 342 -9.38 20.75 34.06
CA ARG A 342 -8.02 21.22 33.73
C ARG A 342 -7.27 20.29 32.75
N ASP A 343 -7.54 18.99 32.79
CA ASP A 343 -7.10 17.99 31.82
C ASP A 343 -7.85 18.16 30.48
N ALA A 344 -9.12 18.58 30.51
CA ALA A 344 -9.86 18.94 29.31
C ALA A 344 -9.36 20.27 28.71
N LEU A 345 -9.11 21.29 29.53
CA LEU A 345 -8.54 22.57 29.11
C LEU A 345 -7.13 22.41 28.54
N SER A 346 -6.24 21.66 29.20
CA SER A 346 -4.89 21.42 28.68
C SER A 346 -4.88 20.61 27.38
N ARG A 347 -5.90 19.75 27.14
CA ARG A 347 -6.13 19.14 25.82
C ARG A 347 -6.68 20.12 24.78
N LEU A 348 -7.39 21.18 25.18
CA LEU A 348 -7.78 22.27 24.28
C LEU A 348 -6.63 23.26 24.01
N GLU A 349 -5.63 23.30 24.88
CA GLU A 349 -4.39 24.09 24.72
C GLU A 349 -3.29 23.34 23.95
N ASP A 350 -3.35 22.00 23.88
CA ASP A 350 -2.42 21.17 23.10
C ASP A 350 -2.55 21.46 21.58
N PRO A 351 -1.49 21.96 20.91
CA PRO A 351 -1.49 22.17 19.46
C PRO A 351 -1.77 20.91 18.62
N ALA A 352 -1.67 19.71 19.18
CA ALA A 352 -2.05 18.47 18.52
C ALA A 352 -3.58 18.28 18.42
N HIS A 353 -4.35 18.80 19.37
CA HIS A 353 -5.80 18.58 19.45
C HIS A 353 -6.63 19.70 18.82
N ILE A 354 -6.09 20.92 18.68
CA ILE A 354 -6.75 22.11 18.11
C ILE A 354 -7.25 21.92 16.66
N GLY A 355 -6.76 20.91 15.91
CA GLY A 355 -7.27 20.57 14.58
C GLY A 355 -7.94 19.19 14.48
N CYS A 356 -8.36 18.61 15.60
CA CYS A 356 -9.01 17.29 15.68
C CYS A 356 -10.42 17.35 16.29
N THR A 357 -11.05 18.53 16.32
CA THR A 357 -12.46 18.72 16.73
C THR A 357 -13.37 18.74 15.49
N GLY A 358 -13.76 17.56 15.01
CA GLY A 358 -14.79 17.38 13.98
C GLY A 358 -16.16 17.08 14.57
N SER A 359 -17.22 17.29 13.77
CA SER A 359 -18.64 17.12 14.11
C SER A 359 -19.21 18.06 15.20
N ALA A 360 -20.28 18.76 14.84
CA ALA A 360 -21.14 19.52 15.76
C ALA A 360 -22.46 18.76 16.08
N GLY A 361 -22.48 17.43 15.92
CA GLY A 361 -23.65 16.59 16.16
C GLY A 361 -23.84 16.20 17.64
N GLU A 362 -22.83 15.56 18.23
CA GLU A 362 -22.96 14.84 19.49
C GLU A 362 -23.12 15.75 20.74
N SER A 363 -22.58 16.96 20.69
CA SER A 363 -22.60 17.91 21.83
C SER A 363 -24.01 18.38 22.23
N SER A 364 -25.00 18.28 21.33
CA SER A 364 -26.38 18.67 21.64
C SER A 364 -27.08 17.73 22.64
N GLY A 365 -26.76 16.42 22.62
CA GLY A 365 -27.40 15.43 23.48
C GLY A 365 -26.99 15.53 24.95
N ALA A 366 -25.72 15.86 25.21
CA ALA A 366 -25.17 15.97 26.56
C ALA A 366 -25.60 17.27 27.28
N CYS A 367 -25.76 18.39 26.57
CA CYS A 367 -26.16 19.66 27.19
C CYS A 367 -27.63 19.66 27.65
N GLN A 368 -28.52 18.98 26.93
CA GLN A 368 -29.96 18.95 27.27
C GLN A 368 -30.27 18.19 28.56
N THR A 369 -29.45 17.21 28.96
CA THR A 369 -29.67 16.41 30.17
C THR A 369 -29.35 17.14 31.48
N TRP A 370 -28.60 18.25 31.43
CA TRP A 370 -28.22 19.02 32.63
C TRP A 370 -29.20 20.16 32.97
N ALA A 371 -30.11 20.53 32.05
CA ALA A 371 -31.03 21.65 32.21
C ALA A 371 -32.26 21.37 33.11
N HIS A 372 -32.41 20.14 33.64
CA HIS A 372 -33.63 19.67 34.32
C HIS A 372 -33.42 19.16 35.76
N LEU A 373 -32.33 19.54 36.42
CA LEU A 373 -32.11 19.27 37.85
C LEU A 373 -32.71 20.39 38.73
N PRO A 374 -33.71 20.13 39.58
CA PRO A 374 -34.29 21.14 40.46
C PRO A 374 -33.38 21.44 41.67
N PRO A 375 -33.28 22.69 42.14
CA PRO A 375 -32.42 23.06 43.26
C PRO A 375 -33.08 22.75 44.61
N THR A 376 -32.98 21.51 45.09
CA THR A 376 -33.29 21.19 46.50
C THR A 376 -32.56 19.93 46.97
N ALA A 377 -31.94 20.00 48.16
CA ALA A 377 -31.16 18.88 48.70
C ALA A 377 -32.02 17.86 49.46
N GLN A 378 -31.91 16.57 49.10
CA GLN A 378 -32.12 15.43 50.00
C GLN A 378 -31.67 14.08 49.39
N SER A 379 -30.51 13.59 49.87
CA SER A 379 -30.03 12.20 49.81
C SER A 379 -29.73 11.56 48.43
N PRO A 380 -28.77 10.60 48.35
CA PRO A 380 -28.34 10.00 47.09
C PRO A 380 -29.09 8.70 46.75
N PRO A 381 -29.00 8.27 45.47
CA PRO A 381 -28.67 6.87 45.21
C PRO A 381 -27.41 6.72 44.34
N SER A 382 -26.61 5.71 44.67
CA SER A 382 -25.35 5.35 44.02
C SER A 382 -25.54 4.67 42.65
N LEU A 383 -24.81 5.14 41.63
CA LEU A 383 -24.35 4.30 40.52
C LEU A 383 -22.87 4.58 40.22
N LEU A 384 -21.99 3.77 40.83
CA LEU A 384 -20.57 3.71 40.52
C LEU A 384 -20.30 2.59 39.51
N SER A 385 -19.69 2.90 38.37
CA SER A 385 -18.68 2.05 37.70
C SER A 385 -17.91 2.85 36.64
N PRO A 386 -16.57 2.79 36.59
CA PRO A 386 -15.77 3.68 35.75
C PRO A 386 -15.39 3.08 34.39
N GLY A 387 -15.84 3.70 33.30
CA GLY A 387 -15.35 3.42 31.94
C GLY A 387 -13.99 4.08 31.71
N ARG A 388 -12.88 3.34 31.88
CA ARG A 388 -11.51 3.86 31.68
C ARG A 388 -11.00 3.60 30.26
N SER A 389 -10.93 4.66 29.45
CA SER A 389 -10.11 4.72 28.24
C SER A 389 -9.17 5.93 28.29
N GLN A 390 -7.87 5.72 28.09
CA GLN A 390 -6.85 6.77 28.00
C GLN A 390 -6.43 7.00 26.54
N PRO A 391 -5.94 8.20 26.18
CA PRO A 391 -5.89 8.66 24.79
C PRO A 391 -4.64 8.21 24.02
N ALA A 392 -4.73 8.32 22.69
CA ALA A 392 -3.60 8.42 21.77
C ALA A 392 -3.89 9.54 20.76
N SER A 393 -2.89 10.34 20.41
CA SER A 393 -3.03 11.62 19.68
C SER A 393 -2.30 11.63 18.34
N VAL A 394 -2.83 12.40 17.37
CA VAL A 394 -2.13 12.81 16.14
C VAL A 394 -2.52 14.27 15.81
N SER A 395 -1.59 15.02 15.21
CA SER A 395 -1.60 16.50 15.07
C SER A 395 -1.91 16.97 13.62
N PRO A 396 -2.42 18.21 13.40
CA PRO A 396 -3.05 18.65 12.14
C PRO A 396 -2.21 19.62 11.27
N ARG A 397 -2.68 19.99 10.07
CA ARG A 397 -2.28 21.27 9.41
C ARG A 397 -3.30 21.83 8.39
N ALA A 398 -3.44 23.17 8.45
CA ALA A 398 -4.25 24.14 7.68
C ALA A 398 -4.34 23.96 6.14
N ALA A 399 -5.21 24.66 5.37
CA ALA A 399 -5.97 25.92 5.56
C ALA A 399 -7.24 25.93 4.62
N PRO A 400 -8.09 27.01 4.43
CA PRO A 400 -7.88 28.43 4.75
C PRO A 400 -9.03 29.24 5.42
N THR A 401 -8.62 30.10 6.36
CA THR A 401 -9.08 31.47 6.71
C THR A 401 -10.55 31.87 6.91
N ALA A 402 -11.57 31.26 6.31
CA ALA A 402 -12.97 31.72 6.49
C ALA A 402 -13.64 31.11 7.74
N SER A 403 -13.68 29.78 7.83
CA SER A 403 -14.29 29.04 8.96
C SER A 403 -13.50 29.19 10.28
N GLY A 404 -12.20 29.52 10.18
CA GLY A 404 -11.28 29.57 11.32
C GLY A 404 -11.64 30.61 12.37
N ALA A 405 -12.27 31.74 11.99
CA ALA A 405 -12.67 32.77 12.95
C ALA A 405 -13.81 32.31 13.89
N ALA A 406 -14.80 31.58 13.33
CA ALA A 406 -15.91 31.04 14.10
C ALA A 406 -15.49 29.83 14.96
N HIS A 407 -14.63 28.95 14.44
CA HIS A 407 -14.02 27.87 15.23
C HIS A 407 -13.14 28.41 16.37
N ALA A 408 -12.34 29.45 16.12
CA ALA A 408 -11.58 30.11 17.18
C ALA A 408 -12.50 30.75 18.23
N GLY A 409 -13.61 31.39 17.81
CA GLY A 409 -14.62 31.92 18.73
C GLY A 409 -15.29 30.85 19.60
N LEU A 410 -15.60 29.68 19.05
CA LEU A 410 -16.11 28.53 19.81
C LEU A 410 -15.06 28.02 20.82
N LEU A 411 -13.82 27.82 20.38
CA LEU A 411 -12.70 27.40 21.25
C LEU A 411 -12.42 28.40 22.38
N GLU A 412 -12.50 29.71 22.10
CA GLU A 412 -12.36 30.77 23.10
C GLU A 412 -13.48 30.71 24.14
N MET A 413 -14.73 30.54 23.70
CA MET A 413 -15.88 30.41 24.61
C MET A 413 -15.83 29.11 25.43
N CYS A 414 -15.37 27.99 24.85
CA CYS A 414 -15.11 26.75 25.58
C CYS A 414 -14.01 26.92 26.63
N ARG A 415 -12.92 27.65 26.32
CA ARG A 415 -11.85 27.94 27.27
C ARG A 415 -12.33 28.84 28.40
N GLN A 416 -13.15 29.86 28.10
CA GLN A 416 -13.77 30.69 29.13
C GLN A 416 -14.69 29.85 30.02
N CYS A 417 -15.56 29.03 29.44
CA CYS A 417 -16.47 28.16 30.19
C CYS A 417 -15.74 27.21 31.14
N GLY A 418 -14.65 26.59 30.68
CA GLY A 418 -13.80 25.75 31.52
C GLY A 418 -13.05 26.56 32.59
N SER A 419 -12.65 27.79 32.31
CA SER A 419 -11.99 28.67 33.28
C SER A 419 -12.95 29.13 34.38
N GLU A 420 -14.19 29.51 34.05
CA GLU A 420 -15.23 29.80 35.04
C GLU A 420 -15.56 28.55 35.88
N ALA A 421 -15.64 27.36 35.24
CA ALA A 421 -15.87 26.11 35.93
C ALA A 421 -14.72 25.72 36.86
N VAL A 422 -13.46 25.93 36.46
CA VAL A 422 -12.30 25.80 37.34
C VAL A 422 -12.40 26.79 38.50
N SER A 423 -12.65 28.08 38.24
CA SER A 423 -12.78 29.12 39.28
C SER A 423 -13.84 28.76 40.33
N TYR A 424 -15.02 28.30 39.89
CA TYR A 424 -16.09 27.80 40.74
C TYR A 424 -15.64 26.57 41.57
N LEU A 425 -14.96 25.59 40.95
CA LEU A 425 -14.43 24.42 41.64
C LEU A 425 -13.23 24.74 42.55
N SER A 426 -12.48 25.81 42.31
CA SER A 426 -11.44 26.33 43.22
C SER A 426 -12.07 27.05 44.42
N ALA A 427 -13.17 27.80 44.22
CA ALA A 427 -13.90 28.46 45.31
C ALA A 427 -14.58 27.47 46.28
N LEU A 428 -14.84 26.24 45.82
CA LEU A 428 -15.27 25.11 46.66
C LEU A 428 -14.10 24.35 47.34
N GLN A 429 -12.84 24.71 47.05
CA GLN A 429 -11.62 24.10 47.60
C GLN A 429 -10.91 24.94 48.68
N ASP A 430 -11.37 26.15 48.97
CA ASP A 430 -10.91 26.97 50.10
C ASP A 430 -12.02 27.03 51.17
N PRO A 431 -11.76 26.72 52.46
CA PRO A 431 -12.79 26.72 53.50
C PRO A 431 -13.50 28.07 53.68
N GLY A 432 -12.88 29.18 53.29
CA GLY A 432 -13.40 30.53 53.47
C GLY A 432 -14.33 31.03 52.35
N SER A 433 -14.36 30.38 51.18
CA SER A 433 -15.12 30.87 50.02
C SER A 433 -16.34 30.04 49.62
N VAL A 434 -16.58 28.90 50.27
CA VAL A 434 -17.64 27.94 49.90
C VAL A 434 -19.04 28.57 49.89
N GLU A 435 -19.34 29.48 50.82
CA GLU A 435 -20.64 30.19 50.89
C GLU A 435 -20.85 31.23 49.78
N GLY A 436 -19.80 31.57 49.01
CA GLY A 436 -19.84 32.58 47.94
C GLY A 436 -19.69 32.05 46.52
N ALA A 437 -19.65 30.72 46.32
CA ALA A 437 -19.44 30.12 45.01
C ALA A 437 -20.71 30.14 44.14
N ASP A 438 -20.70 30.88 43.03
CA ASP A 438 -21.80 30.98 42.05
C ASP A 438 -21.47 30.30 40.71
N CYS A 439 -22.42 29.55 40.18
CA CYS A 439 -22.32 28.80 38.91
C CYS A 439 -22.94 29.56 37.71
N SER A 440 -23.57 30.71 37.93
CA SER A 440 -24.27 31.49 36.89
C SER A 440 -23.41 31.83 35.66
N LEU A 441 -22.12 32.11 35.87
CA LEU A 441 -21.16 32.41 34.80
C LEU A 441 -20.89 31.19 33.91
N VAL A 442 -20.81 29.99 34.48
CA VAL A 442 -20.62 28.73 33.74
C VAL A 442 -21.82 28.48 32.82
N MET A 443 -23.05 28.60 33.36
CA MET A 443 -24.29 28.45 32.59
C MET A 443 -24.42 29.50 31.48
N THR A 444 -23.95 30.73 31.73
CA THR A 444 -23.91 31.82 30.73
C THR A 444 -22.89 31.55 29.62
N CYS A 445 -21.79 30.85 29.91
CA CYS A 445 -20.85 30.42 28.87
C CYS A 445 -21.39 29.23 28.05
N LEU A 446 -21.99 28.22 28.70
CA LEU A 446 -22.59 27.05 28.04
C LEU A 446 -23.68 27.46 27.03
N SER A 447 -24.59 28.36 27.41
CA SER A 447 -25.63 28.86 26.49
C SER A 447 -25.06 29.55 25.24
N ARG A 448 -23.98 30.34 25.38
CA ARG A 448 -23.30 30.99 24.25
C ARG A 448 -22.54 30.01 23.35
N ILE A 449 -21.98 28.94 23.92
CA ILE A 449 -21.35 27.84 23.15
C ILE A 449 -22.40 27.18 22.25
N SER A 450 -23.59 26.89 22.77
CA SER A 450 -24.69 26.31 21.99
C SER A 450 -25.08 27.18 20.78
N THR A 451 -25.24 28.49 20.95
CA THR A 451 -25.59 29.40 19.85
C THR A 451 -24.53 29.41 18.73
N ILE A 452 -23.24 29.43 19.08
CA ILE A 452 -22.15 29.38 18.08
C ILE A 452 -22.13 28.02 17.37
N GLY A 453 -22.49 26.94 18.05
CA GLY A 453 -22.66 25.60 17.45
C GLY A 453 -23.75 25.54 16.38
N GLU A 454 -24.86 26.27 16.55
CA GLU A 454 -25.93 26.36 15.56
C GLU A 454 -25.50 27.12 14.30
N GLU A 455 -24.71 28.19 14.45
CA GLU A 455 -24.19 28.99 13.33
C GLU A 455 -23.14 28.24 12.48
N LEU A 456 -22.43 27.27 13.07
CA LEU A 456 -21.33 26.51 12.46
C LEU A 456 -21.76 25.34 11.56
N ARG A 457 -23.06 25.06 11.42
CA ARG A 457 -23.55 23.93 10.60
C ARG A 457 -23.11 24.09 9.11
N PRO A 458 -22.57 23.03 8.46
CA PRO A 458 -22.01 23.15 7.11
C PRO A 458 -23.01 23.66 6.07
N ARG A 459 -22.74 24.84 5.52
CA ARG A 459 -23.41 25.35 4.31
C ARG A 459 -22.68 24.83 3.08
N GLY A 460 -22.86 23.54 2.80
CA GLY A 460 -22.57 22.97 1.48
C GLY A 460 -23.39 23.69 0.39
N LEU A 461 -23.07 23.45 -0.88
CA LEU A 461 -23.82 24.04 -1.99
C LEU A 461 -25.26 23.54 -1.97
N ASP A 462 -26.15 24.38 -1.46
CA ASP A 462 -27.57 24.11 -1.21
C ASP A 462 -28.34 24.07 -2.54
N VAL A 463 -28.12 23.02 -3.32
CA VAL A 463 -29.03 22.59 -4.37
C VAL A 463 -30.34 22.29 -3.66
N LYS A 464 -31.32 23.19 -3.80
CA LYS A 464 -32.55 23.12 -3.03
C LYS A 464 -33.14 21.72 -3.17
N GLN A 465 -33.64 21.17 -2.07
CA GLN A 465 -34.04 19.76 -2.01
C GLN A 465 -35.07 19.37 -3.09
N GLU A 466 -35.88 20.32 -3.56
CA GLU A 466 -36.84 20.19 -4.67
C GLU A 466 -36.20 20.08 -6.07
N GLU A 467 -35.00 20.64 -6.28
CA GLU A 467 -34.28 20.69 -7.56
C GLU A 467 -33.42 19.43 -7.81
N LEU A 468 -33.09 18.67 -6.75
CA LEU A 468 -32.25 17.46 -6.82
C LEU A 468 -32.75 16.41 -7.84
N GLY A 469 -34.07 16.28 -7.99
CA GLY A 469 -34.68 15.31 -8.91
C GLY A 469 -34.47 15.64 -10.39
N ASP A 470 -34.45 16.93 -10.77
CA ASP A 470 -34.07 17.34 -12.13
C ASP A 470 -32.55 17.23 -12.33
N LEU A 471 -31.77 17.48 -11.27
CA LEU A 471 -30.32 17.48 -11.35
C LEU A 471 -29.74 16.07 -11.56
N VAL A 472 -30.25 15.03 -10.90
CA VAL A 472 -29.76 13.65 -11.10
C VAL A 472 -30.05 13.13 -12.52
N ASP A 473 -31.25 13.36 -13.04
CA ASP A 473 -31.61 12.92 -14.40
C ASP A 473 -30.80 13.64 -15.47
N LYS A 474 -30.54 14.95 -15.26
CA LYS A 474 -29.67 15.79 -16.09
C LYS A 474 -28.22 15.33 -16.04
N GLU A 475 -27.68 15.02 -14.86
CA GLU A 475 -26.27 14.66 -14.72
C GLU A 475 -25.99 13.24 -15.25
N MET A 476 -26.90 12.29 -15.03
CA MET A 476 -26.83 10.96 -15.66
C MET A 476 -26.87 11.07 -17.20
N ALA A 477 -27.66 12.00 -17.76
CA ALA A 477 -27.68 12.27 -19.19
C ALA A 477 -26.41 12.97 -19.69
N ALA A 478 -25.86 13.92 -18.93
CA ALA A 478 -24.60 14.59 -19.25
C ALA A 478 -23.41 13.61 -19.25
N THR A 479 -23.35 12.71 -18.27
CA THR A 479 -22.33 11.64 -18.20
C THR A 479 -22.45 10.67 -19.38
N ALA A 480 -23.66 10.25 -19.76
CA ALA A 480 -23.86 9.41 -20.95
C ALA A 480 -23.36 10.12 -22.23
N ALA A 481 -23.77 11.38 -22.46
CA ALA A 481 -23.33 12.15 -23.61
C ALA A 481 -21.80 12.43 -23.62
N ALA A 482 -21.17 12.57 -22.44
CA ALA A 482 -19.72 12.67 -22.32
C ALA A 482 -19.01 11.37 -22.73
N ILE A 483 -19.57 10.20 -22.39
CA ILE A 483 -19.03 8.89 -22.80
C ILE A 483 -19.21 8.66 -24.31
N GLU A 484 -20.37 9.04 -24.89
CA GLU A 484 -20.58 9.00 -26.35
C GLU A 484 -19.59 9.92 -27.09
N THR A 485 -19.38 11.14 -26.57
CA THR A 485 -18.39 12.09 -27.11
C THR A 485 -16.96 11.57 -27.00
N ALA A 486 -16.63 10.93 -25.87
CA ALA A 486 -15.35 10.26 -25.64
C ALA A 486 -15.12 9.13 -26.65
N ALA A 487 -16.10 8.23 -26.84
CA ALA A 487 -16.05 7.16 -27.82
C ALA A 487 -15.85 7.68 -29.25
N ALA A 488 -16.63 8.69 -29.67
CA ALA A 488 -16.51 9.29 -30.99
C ALA A 488 -15.14 9.94 -31.24
N ARG A 489 -14.53 10.55 -30.22
CA ARG A 489 -13.15 11.08 -30.31
C ARG A 489 -12.10 9.96 -30.42
N ILE A 490 -12.30 8.81 -29.76
CA ILE A 490 -11.42 7.63 -29.95
C ILE A 490 -11.52 7.09 -31.39
N GLU A 491 -12.72 7.04 -31.97
CA GLU A 491 -12.91 6.64 -33.37
C GLU A 491 -12.29 7.63 -34.37
N GLU A 492 -12.36 8.94 -34.08
CA GLU A 492 -11.65 9.96 -34.86
C GLU A 492 -10.12 9.78 -34.76
N MET A 493 -9.59 9.45 -33.57
CA MET A 493 -8.18 9.14 -33.37
C MET A 493 -7.74 7.86 -34.09
N LEU A 494 -8.58 6.81 -34.13
CA LEU A 494 -8.32 5.59 -34.92
C LEU A 494 -8.21 5.92 -36.42
N SER A 495 -9.12 6.76 -36.93
CA SER A 495 -9.09 7.22 -38.32
C SER A 495 -7.83 8.04 -38.64
N LYS A 496 -7.43 8.96 -37.73
CA LYS A 496 -6.20 9.74 -37.84
C LYS A 496 -4.94 8.87 -37.80
N ALA A 497 -4.88 7.90 -36.88
CA ALA A 497 -3.77 6.94 -36.80
C ALA A 497 -3.62 6.15 -38.10
N ARG A 498 -4.72 5.58 -38.63
CA ARG A 498 -4.74 4.86 -39.92
C ARG A 498 -4.27 5.69 -41.12
N ALA A 499 -4.43 7.01 -41.07
CA ALA A 499 -4.03 7.91 -42.16
C ALA A 499 -2.59 8.46 -42.01
N GLY A 500 -2.03 8.50 -40.78
CA GLY A 500 -0.75 9.17 -40.49
C GLY A 500 0.36 8.28 -39.93
N ASP A 501 0.03 7.18 -39.26
CA ASP A 501 1.00 6.24 -38.67
C ASP A 501 1.30 5.07 -39.59
N THR A 502 2.50 4.47 -39.44
CA THR A 502 2.93 3.33 -40.25
C THR A 502 3.72 2.31 -39.43
N GLY A 503 3.72 1.05 -39.88
CA GLY A 503 4.43 -0.06 -39.23
C GLY A 503 3.97 -0.30 -37.79
N VAL A 504 4.91 -0.65 -36.91
CA VAL A 504 4.64 -1.00 -35.50
C VAL A 504 3.89 0.10 -34.75
N LYS A 505 4.13 1.40 -35.04
CA LYS A 505 3.40 2.50 -34.38
C LYS A 505 1.90 2.45 -34.69
N LEU A 506 1.52 2.11 -35.93
CA LEU A 506 0.12 1.94 -36.31
C LEU A 506 -0.51 0.75 -35.58
N GLU A 507 0.14 -0.41 -35.60
CA GLU A 507 -0.35 -1.63 -34.94
C GLU A 507 -0.59 -1.42 -33.43
N VAL A 508 0.36 -0.77 -32.75
CA VAL A 508 0.26 -0.42 -31.33
C VAL A 508 -0.86 0.58 -31.09
N ASN A 509 -0.95 1.65 -31.88
CA ASN A 509 -1.97 2.68 -31.70
C ASN A 509 -3.39 2.17 -32.00
N GLU A 510 -3.58 1.32 -33.02
CA GLU A 510 -4.87 0.66 -33.28
C GLU A 510 -5.29 -0.26 -32.14
N ARG A 511 -4.36 -1.07 -31.59
CA ARG A 511 -4.65 -1.99 -30.49
C ARG A 511 -5.05 -1.22 -29.22
N ILE A 512 -4.29 -0.19 -28.85
CA ILE A 512 -4.57 0.64 -27.68
C ILE A 512 -5.90 1.37 -27.85
N LEU A 513 -6.10 2.13 -28.93
CA LEU A 513 -7.35 2.87 -29.14
C LEU A 513 -8.56 1.94 -29.26
N GLY A 514 -8.45 0.80 -29.92
CA GLY A 514 -9.52 -0.20 -29.99
C GLY A 514 -9.92 -0.74 -28.61
N SER A 515 -8.95 -0.99 -27.73
CA SER A 515 -9.25 -1.35 -26.34
C SER A 515 -9.93 -0.21 -25.56
N CYS A 516 -9.53 1.05 -25.80
CA CYS A 516 -10.17 2.22 -25.21
C CYS A 516 -11.62 2.42 -25.70
N THR A 517 -11.92 2.14 -26.98
CA THR A 517 -13.29 2.12 -27.52
C THR A 517 -14.13 1.06 -26.81
N GLY A 518 -13.60 -0.16 -26.63
CA GLY A 518 -14.29 -1.22 -25.89
C GLY A 518 -14.60 -0.86 -24.44
N LEU A 519 -13.67 -0.16 -23.77
CA LEU A 519 -13.88 0.36 -22.41
C LEU A 519 -14.98 1.44 -22.39
N MET A 520 -14.98 2.41 -23.30
CA MET A 520 -16.05 3.41 -23.38
C MET A 520 -17.42 2.77 -23.65
N GLN A 521 -17.50 1.75 -24.52
CA GLN A 521 -18.73 1.02 -24.77
C GLN A 521 -19.25 0.27 -23.53
N ALA A 522 -18.35 -0.40 -22.78
CA ALA A 522 -18.72 -1.06 -21.52
C ALA A 522 -19.22 -0.05 -20.46
N ILE A 523 -18.58 1.11 -20.35
CA ILE A 523 -18.97 2.17 -19.41
C ILE A 523 -20.31 2.81 -19.82
N HIS A 524 -20.57 2.98 -21.12
CA HIS A 524 -21.88 3.45 -21.59
C HIS A 524 -23.00 2.51 -21.19
N ILE A 525 -22.82 1.19 -21.40
CA ILE A 525 -23.77 0.15 -20.96
C ILE A 525 -23.98 0.19 -19.44
N LEU A 526 -22.94 0.43 -18.65
CA LEU A 526 -23.02 0.56 -17.19
C LEU A 526 -23.85 1.79 -16.76
N VAL A 527 -23.63 2.95 -17.39
CA VAL A 527 -24.37 4.19 -17.06
C VAL A 527 -25.84 4.05 -17.44
N LEU A 528 -26.17 3.41 -18.56
CA LEU A 528 -27.55 3.08 -18.93
C LEU A 528 -28.19 2.09 -17.94
N ALA A 529 -27.50 1.01 -17.57
CA ALA A 529 -27.99 0.05 -16.59
C ALA A 529 -28.19 0.67 -15.19
N SER A 530 -27.33 1.61 -14.79
CA SER A 530 -27.49 2.40 -13.57
C SER A 530 -28.72 3.30 -13.65
N LYS A 531 -28.94 3.99 -14.78
CA LYS A 531 -30.11 4.83 -15.00
C LYS A 531 -31.42 4.04 -14.98
N ASP A 532 -31.44 2.84 -15.55
CA ASP A 532 -32.63 1.98 -15.55
C ASP A 532 -32.92 1.37 -14.17
N LEU A 533 -31.88 1.01 -13.39
CA LEU A 533 -32.04 0.62 -11.99
C LEU A 533 -32.56 1.80 -11.13
N GLN A 534 -32.05 3.02 -11.34
CA GLN A 534 -32.56 4.22 -10.64
C GLN A 534 -34.05 4.44 -10.90
N LYS A 535 -34.54 4.26 -12.14
CA LYS A 535 -35.98 4.33 -12.46
C LYS A 535 -36.77 3.26 -11.69
N GLU A 536 -36.33 2.01 -11.69
CA GLU A 536 -36.99 0.91 -10.98
C GLU A 536 -37.13 1.20 -9.47
N ILE A 537 -36.06 1.71 -8.84
CA ILE A 537 -36.05 2.12 -7.43
C ILE A 537 -37.04 3.26 -7.16
N VAL A 538 -37.11 4.25 -8.06
CA VAL A 538 -38.03 5.38 -7.94
C VAL A 538 -39.48 4.94 -8.17
N GLU A 539 -39.75 4.11 -9.17
CA GLU A 539 -41.10 3.64 -9.52
C GLU A 539 -41.69 2.72 -8.45
N SER A 540 -40.89 1.82 -7.87
CA SER A 540 -41.29 0.99 -6.73
C SER A 540 -41.37 1.79 -5.42
N GLY A 541 -40.40 2.65 -5.14
CA GLY A 541 -40.25 3.33 -3.85
C GLY A 541 -41.10 4.60 -3.65
N ARG A 542 -41.57 5.27 -4.71
CA ARG A 542 -42.29 6.56 -4.57
C ARG A 542 -43.74 6.43 -4.11
N GLY A 543 -44.39 5.29 -4.35
CA GLY A 543 -45.83 5.12 -4.13
C GLY A 543 -46.66 6.21 -4.83
N ALA A 544 -47.38 7.02 -4.04
CA ALA A 544 -48.19 8.13 -4.56
C ALA A 544 -47.39 9.42 -4.86
N ALA A 545 -46.12 9.51 -4.45
CA ALA A 545 -45.29 10.70 -4.65
C ALA A 545 -44.77 10.81 -6.10
N SER A 546 -44.41 12.02 -6.53
CA SER A 546 -43.68 12.21 -7.79
C SER A 546 -42.22 11.74 -7.70
N PRO A 547 -41.56 11.41 -8.84
CA PRO A 547 -40.12 11.12 -8.88
C PRO A 547 -39.25 12.19 -8.22
N LYS A 548 -39.58 13.47 -8.41
CA LYS A 548 -38.84 14.60 -7.82
C LYS A 548 -38.91 14.59 -6.30
N GLU A 549 -40.11 14.39 -5.74
CA GLU A 549 -40.27 14.24 -4.29
C GLU A 549 -39.53 13.03 -3.73
N PHE A 550 -39.43 11.92 -4.47
CA PHE A 550 -38.69 10.75 -4.02
C PHE A 550 -37.19 11.03 -3.94
N TYR A 551 -36.61 11.65 -4.97
CA TYR A 551 -35.21 12.10 -4.95
C TYR A 551 -34.95 13.17 -3.88
N ALA A 552 -35.89 14.09 -3.65
CA ALA A 552 -35.84 15.08 -2.58
C ALA A 552 -35.82 14.42 -1.18
N LYS A 553 -36.73 13.47 -0.93
CA LYS A 553 -36.84 12.71 0.33
C LYS A 553 -35.62 11.80 0.59
N ASN A 554 -34.91 11.40 -0.47
CA ASN A 554 -33.69 10.58 -0.40
C ASN A 554 -32.42 11.39 -0.74
N SER A 555 -32.33 12.67 -0.34
CA SER A 555 -31.30 13.61 -0.80
C SER A 555 -29.86 13.07 -0.81
N ARG A 556 -29.37 12.50 0.32
CA ARG A 556 -28.01 11.90 0.41
C ARG A 556 -27.73 10.83 -0.66
N TRP A 557 -28.75 10.04 -1.04
CA TRP A 557 -28.61 9.04 -2.10
C TRP A 557 -28.55 9.69 -3.47
N THR A 558 -29.41 10.68 -3.72
CA THR A 558 -29.43 11.48 -4.96
C THR A 558 -28.10 12.24 -5.16
N GLU A 559 -27.55 12.81 -4.08
CA GLU A 559 -26.25 13.49 -4.06
C GLU A 559 -25.11 12.53 -4.37
N GLY A 560 -25.10 11.33 -3.77
CA GLY A 560 -24.13 10.28 -4.06
C GLY A 560 -24.17 9.82 -5.53
N LEU A 561 -25.36 9.66 -6.10
CA LEU A 561 -25.54 9.35 -7.54
C LEU A 561 -24.99 10.48 -8.43
N ILE A 562 -25.33 11.74 -8.14
CA ILE A 562 -24.83 12.91 -8.87
C ILE A 562 -23.29 12.99 -8.80
N SER A 563 -22.72 12.76 -7.62
CA SER A 563 -21.26 12.79 -7.40
C SER A 563 -20.54 11.70 -8.19
N ALA A 564 -20.99 10.45 -8.08
CA ALA A 564 -20.39 9.33 -8.79
C ALA A 564 -20.56 9.43 -10.32
N SER A 565 -21.72 9.93 -10.80
CA SER A 565 -21.95 10.19 -12.22
C SER A 565 -20.96 11.22 -12.77
N LYS A 566 -20.71 12.31 -12.03
CA LYS A 566 -19.71 13.34 -12.39
C LYS A 566 -18.29 12.76 -12.47
N ALA A 567 -17.91 11.92 -11.51
CA ALA A 567 -16.61 11.26 -11.50
C ALA A 567 -16.40 10.41 -12.76
N VAL A 568 -17.40 9.61 -13.16
CA VAL A 568 -17.36 8.82 -14.40
C VAL A 568 -17.23 9.69 -15.65
N GLY A 569 -18.01 10.77 -15.76
CA GLY A 569 -17.97 11.68 -16.93
C GLY A 569 -16.65 12.44 -17.05
N TRP A 570 -16.07 12.87 -15.93
CA TRP A 570 -14.74 13.48 -15.89
C TRP A 570 -13.65 12.47 -16.25
N GLY A 571 -13.69 11.26 -15.66
CA GLY A 571 -12.76 10.18 -15.97
C GLY A 571 -12.77 9.79 -17.46
N ALA A 572 -13.95 9.77 -18.09
CA ALA A 572 -14.07 9.50 -19.53
C ALA A 572 -13.36 10.55 -20.39
N THR A 573 -13.45 11.83 -20.00
CA THR A 573 -12.76 12.93 -20.68
C THR A 573 -11.24 12.79 -20.54
N VAL A 574 -10.75 12.61 -19.32
CA VAL A 574 -9.31 12.51 -19.00
C VAL A 574 -8.66 11.28 -19.64
N MET A 575 -9.35 10.13 -19.67
CA MET A 575 -8.85 8.92 -20.32
C MET A 575 -8.65 9.11 -21.83
N VAL A 576 -9.53 9.88 -22.49
CA VAL A 576 -9.42 10.20 -23.91
C VAL A 576 -8.30 11.21 -24.19
N ASP A 577 -8.12 12.21 -23.33
CA ASP A 577 -6.97 13.13 -23.44
C ASP A 577 -5.62 12.38 -23.25
N ALA A 578 -5.55 11.45 -22.30
CA ALA A 578 -4.37 10.60 -22.11
C ALA A 578 -4.11 9.70 -23.35
N ALA A 579 -5.15 9.10 -23.92
CA ALA A 579 -5.03 8.28 -25.14
C ALA A 579 -4.56 9.11 -26.36
N ASP A 580 -5.07 10.33 -26.52
CA ASP A 580 -4.67 11.27 -27.57
C ASP A 580 -3.18 11.63 -27.45
N LEU A 581 -2.74 11.97 -26.23
CA LEU A 581 -1.34 12.28 -25.95
C LEU A 581 -0.42 11.08 -26.20
N VAL A 582 -0.81 9.86 -25.83
CA VAL A 582 -0.04 8.62 -26.12
C VAL A 582 0.08 8.39 -27.62
N VAL A 583 -1.02 8.48 -28.38
CA VAL A 583 -1.03 8.26 -29.84
C VAL A 583 -0.20 9.31 -30.59
N GLN A 584 -0.21 10.56 -30.11
CA GLN A 584 0.66 11.64 -30.58
C GLN A 584 2.14 11.49 -30.17
N GLY A 585 2.50 10.53 -29.31
CA GLY A 585 3.86 10.35 -28.80
C GLY A 585 4.30 11.45 -27.81
N LYS A 586 3.35 12.09 -27.11
CA LYS A 586 3.57 13.18 -26.16
C LYS A 586 3.24 12.82 -24.71
N GLY A 587 2.31 11.88 -24.52
CA GLY A 587 1.90 11.34 -23.22
C GLY A 587 2.62 10.05 -22.87
N THR A 588 2.39 9.54 -21.66
CA THR A 588 3.01 8.29 -21.19
C THR A 588 2.02 7.13 -21.21
N PHE A 589 2.51 5.91 -21.50
CA PHE A 589 1.70 4.70 -21.41
C PHE A 589 1.22 4.46 -19.97
N GLU A 590 2.02 4.86 -18.98
CA GLU A 590 1.71 4.85 -17.55
C GLU A 590 0.47 5.69 -17.20
N GLU A 591 0.39 6.92 -17.73
CA GLU A 591 -0.73 7.84 -17.53
C GLU A 591 -2.04 7.25 -18.05
N LEU A 592 -2.05 6.67 -19.26
CA LEU A 592 -3.21 5.97 -19.80
C LEU A 592 -3.63 4.75 -18.95
N MET A 593 -2.67 3.97 -18.45
CA MET A 593 -2.95 2.85 -17.53
C MET A 593 -3.53 3.29 -16.19
N VAL A 594 -3.14 4.47 -15.68
CA VAL A 594 -3.74 5.07 -14.46
C VAL A 594 -5.15 5.56 -14.76
N CYS A 595 -5.36 6.38 -15.79
CA CYS A 595 -6.68 6.90 -16.14
C CYS A 595 -7.72 5.78 -16.38
N SER A 596 -7.31 4.67 -17.00
CA SER A 596 -8.16 3.49 -17.24
C SER A 596 -8.56 2.75 -15.96
N ARG A 597 -7.78 2.87 -14.87
CA ARG A 597 -8.09 2.31 -13.54
C ARG A 597 -8.92 3.28 -12.69
N GLU A 598 -8.61 4.57 -12.71
CA GLU A 598 -9.38 5.61 -12.00
C GLU A 598 -10.82 5.73 -12.52
N ILE A 599 -11.04 5.59 -13.83
CA ILE A 599 -12.39 5.55 -14.40
C ILE A 599 -13.17 4.28 -14.00
N ALA A 600 -12.50 3.13 -13.93
CA ALA A 600 -13.11 1.89 -13.44
C ALA A 600 -13.54 2.03 -11.97
N ALA A 601 -12.68 2.57 -11.11
CA ALA A 601 -13.01 2.88 -9.72
C ALA A 601 -14.20 3.85 -9.61
N SER A 602 -14.24 4.89 -10.45
CA SER A 602 -15.37 5.83 -10.53
C SER A 602 -16.68 5.12 -10.91
N THR A 603 -16.65 4.16 -11.85
CA THR A 603 -17.85 3.37 -12.18
C THR A 603 -18.24 2.40 -11.08
N ALA A 604 -17.29 1.83 -10.33
CA ALA A 604 -17.57 1.01 -9.16
C ALA A 604 -18.26 1.83 -8.04
N GLN A 605 -17.87 3.09 -7.85
CA GLN A 605 -18.57 4.02 -6.96
C GLN A 605 -20.01 4.30 -7.43
N LEU A 606 -20.23 4.48 -8.74
CA LEU A 606 -21.59 4.66 -9.30
C LEU A 606 -22.45 3.39 -9.12
N VAL A 607 -21.88 2.21 -9.28
CA VAL A 607 -22.55 0.92 -9.00
C VAL A 607 -22.91 0.80 -7.51
N ALA A 608 -21.98 1.16 -6.61
CA ALA A 608 -22.22 1.16 -5.17
C ALA A 608 -23.36 2.13 -4.79
N ALA A 609 -23.31 3.39 -5.25
CA ALA A 609 -24.36 4.38 -5.03
C ALA A 609 -25.73 3.92 -5.58
N SER A 610 -25.76 3.33 -6.78
CA SER A 610 -26.99 2.77 -7.37
C SER A 610 -27.57 1.62 -6.53
N LYS A 611 -26.72 0.80 -5.90
CA LYS A 611 -27.11 -0.37 -5.12
C LYS A 611 -27.74 -0.04 -3.76
N VAL A 612 -27.45 1.12 -3.15
CA VAL A 612 -27.90 1.49 -1.78
C VAL A 612 -29.42 1.37 -1.58
N LYS A 613 -30.22 1.59 -2.63
CA LYS A 613 -31.69 1.56 -2.60
C LYS A 613 -32.30 0.47 -3.50
N ALA A 614 -31.46 -0.40 -4.07
CA ALA A 614 -31.89 -1.48 -4.97
C ALA A 614 -32.44 -2.68 -4.18
N ASP A 615 -33.43 -3.37 -4.74
CA ASP A 615 -33.78 -4.71 -4.28
C ASP A 615 -32.65 -5.70 -4.66
N LYS A 616 -32.41 -6.69 -3.80
CA LYS A 616 -31.38 -7.73 -4.01
C LYS A 616 -31.72 -8.61 -5.21
N ASP A 617 -33.01 -8.87 -5.42
CA ASP A 617 -33.53 -9.75 -6.46
C ASP A 617 -33.87 -8.96 -7.76
N SER A 618 -33.47 -7.69 -7.84
CA SER A 618 -33.68 -6.83 -9.01
C SER A 618 -32.93 -7.35 -10.25
N ALA A 619 -33.70 -7.59 -11.33
CA ALA A 619 -33.13 -7.93 -12.62
C ALA A 619 -32.24 -6.81 -13.20
N ASN A 620 -32.51 -5.54 -12.90
CA ASN A 620 -31.67 -4.42 -13.33
C ASN A 620 -30.42 -4.27 -12.46
N LEU A 621 -30.46 -4.62 -11.16
CA LEU A 621 -29.25 -4.74 -10.34
C LEU A 621 -28.32 -5.84 -10.88
N CYS A 622 -28.86 -6.98 -11.30
CA CYS A 622 -28.08 -8.04 -11.93
C CYS A 622 -27.39 -7.56 -13.23
N LYS A 623 -28.11 -6.87 -14.12
CA LYS A 623 -27.53 -6.24 -15.33
C LYS A 623 -26.42 -5.24 -14.99
N LEU A 624 -26.61 -4.39 -13.98
CA LEU A 624 -25.61 -3.41 -13.54
C LEU A 624 -24.33 -4.09 -13.02
N GLN A 625 -24.47 -5.19 -12.26
CA GLN A 625 -23.34 -6.00 -11.81
C GLN A 625 -22.64 -6.76 -12.95
N GLN A 626 -23.36 -7.11 -14.03
CA GLN A 626 -22.76 -7.67 -15.25
C GLN A 626 -21.99 -6.59 -16.02
N ALA A 627 -22.57 -5.40 -16.19
CA ALA A 627 -21.90 -4.26 -16.84
C ALA A 627 -20.63 -3.83 -16.09
N SER A 628 -20.66 -3.81 -14.75
CA SER A 628 -19.48 -3.56 -13.90
C SER A 628 -18.35 -4.56 -14.15
N ARG A 629 -18.66 -5.85 -14.28
CA ARG A 629 -17.67 -6.88 -14.65
C ARG A 629 -17.12 -6.65 -16.06
N GLY A 630 -17.97 -6.24 -17.01
CA GLY A 630 -17.55 -5.86 -18.36
C GLY A 630 -16.59 -4.67 -18.40
N VAL A 631 -16.83 -3.63 -17.59
CA VAL A 631 -15.91 -2.48 -17.45
C VAL A 631 -14.56 -2.93 -16.90
N ASN A 632 -14.53 -3.73 -15.83
CA ASN A 632 -13.27 -4.23 -15.26
C ASN A 632 -12.47 -5.06 -16.29
N GLN A 633 -13.15 -5.94 -17.05
CA GLN A 633 -12.52 -6.73 -18.11
C GLN A 633 -11.97 -5.84 -19.25
N ALA A 634 -12.69 -4.80 -19.63
CA ALA A 634 -12.24 -3.85 -20.65
C ALA A 634 -11.05 -2.99 -20.14
N THR A 635 -11.05 -2.57 -18.87
CA THR A 635 -9.90 -1.89 -18.24
C THR A 635 -8.66 -2.77 -18.23
N ALA A 636 -8.77 -4.05 -17.86
CA ALA A 636 -7.67 -5.00 -17.93
C ALA A 636 -7.16 -5.16 -19.39
N SER A 637 -8.06 -5.18 -20.37
CA SER A 637 -7.71 -5.21 -21.80
C SER A 637 -6.95 -3.94 -22.25
N VAL A 638 -7.33 -2.75 -21.77
CA VAL A 638 -6.57 -1.51 -22.02
C VAL A 638 -5.19 -1.55 -21.37
N VAL A 639 -5.09 -1.97 -20.11
CA VAL A 639 -3.80 -2.08 -19.40
C VAL A 639 -2.88 -3.08 -20.10
N ALA A 640 -3.38 -4.26 -20.49
CA ALA A 640 -2.63 -5.27 -21.24
C ALA A 640 -2.18 -4.75 -22.62
N SER A 641 -3.09 -4.13 -23.38
CA SER A 641 -2.79 -3.55 -24.71
C SER A 641 -1.76 -2.42 -24.62
N THR A 642 -1.86 -1.59 -23.59
CA THR A 642 -0.95 -0.47 -23.33
C THR A 642 0.44 -0.95 -22.89
N LYS A 643 0.50 -1.96 -22.03
CA LYS A 643 1.76 -2.61 -21.60
C LYS A 643 2.47 -3.32 -22.75
N ALA A 644 1.73 -4.10 -23.56
CA ALA A 644 2.27 -4.75 -24.76
C ALA A 644 2.73 -3.72 -25.81
N GLY A 645 1.95 -2.66 -26.01
CA GLY A 645 2.29 -1.55 -26.89
C GLY A 645 3.58 -0.83 -26.48
N LYS A 646 3.73 -0.54 -25.17
CA LYS A 646 4.96 0.00 -24.61
C LYS A 646 6.18 -0.89 -24.94
N SER A 647 6.09 -2.19 -24.65
CA SER A 647 7.20 -3.12 -24.92
C SER A 647 7.55 -3.22 -26.41
N GLN A 648 6.56 -3.26 -27.32
CA GLN A 648 6.80 -3.27 -28.77
C GLN A 648 7.43 -1.98 -29.31
N VAL A 649 7.30 -0.86 -28.60
CA VAL A 649 7.99 0.40 -28.93
C VAL A 649 9.40 0.43 -28.34
N GLU A 650 9.58 0.03 -27.08
CA GLU A 650 10.87 0.05 -26.38
C GLU A 650 11.86 -1.02 -26.87
N GLU A 651 11.39 -2.21 -27.28
CA GLU A 651 12.25 -3.31 -27.78
C GLU A 651 13.01 -2.94 -29.07
N LYS A 652 12.58 -1.86 -29.74
CA LYS A 652 13.24 -1.32 -30.93
C LYS A 652 14.47 -0.46 -30.62
N ASP A 653 14.64 0.04 -29.40
CA ASP A 653 15.89 0.66 -28.91
C ASP A 653 16.90 -0.44 -28.46
N SER A 654 17.04 -1.48 -29.28
CA SER A 654 17.95 -2.60 -29.07
C SER A 654 19.39 -2.12 -28.87
N MET A 655 20.03 -2.54 -27.77
CA MET A 655 21.35 -2.03 -27.37
C MET A 655 22.47 -2.58 -28.29
N ASP A 656 22.74 -1.90 -29.40
CA ASP A 656 23.84 -2.25 -30.30
C ASP A 656 25.21 -1.82 -29.75
N PHE A 657 25.84 -2.73 -28.99
CA PHE A 657 27.21 -2.56 -28.50
C PHE A 657 28.29 -2.79 -29.58
N SER A 658 27.94 -3.22 -30.80
CA SER A 658 28.90 -3.69 -31.82
C SER A 658 29.90 -2.62 -32.30
N SER A 659 29.56 -1.34 -32.10
CA SER A 659 30.38 -0.18 -32.49
C SER A 659 31.18 0.44 -31.34
N MET A 660 31.04 -0.06 -30.10
CA MET A 660 31.60 0.58 -28.91
C MET A 660 32.90 -0.07 -28.41
N THR A 661 33.88 0.77 -28.07
CA THR A 661 35.11 0.30 -27.40
C THR A 661 34.88 -0.03 -25.93
N LEU A 662 35.72 -0.88 -25.35
CA LEU A 662 35.66 -1.28 -23.93
C LEU A 662 35.59 -0.08 -22.96
N THR A 663 36.30 1.01 -23.26
CA THR A 663 36.27 2.25 -22.45
C THR A 663 34.95 2.99 -22.56
N GLN A 664 34.30 2.99 -23.73
CA GLN A 664 32.97 3.57 -23.92
C GLN A 664 31.90 2.71 -23.22
N ILE A 665 32.00 1.38 -23.32
CA ILE A 665 31.12 0.45 -22.60
C ILE A 665 31.24 0.65 -21.08
N LYS A 666 32.45 0.68 -20.52
CA LYS A 666 32.64 0.87 -19.07
C LYS A 666 32.25 2.28 -18.59
N ARG A 667 32.27 3.29 -19.46
CA ARG A 667 31.70 4.60 -19.16
C ARG A 667 30.17 4.54 -19.14
N GLN A 668 29.55 3.94 -20.16
CA GLN A 668 28.10 3.75 -20.22
C GLN A 668 27.58 2.89 -19.05
N GLU A 669 28.35 1.89 -18.61
CA GLU A 669 28.10 1.09 -17.39
C GLU A 669 28.00 2.01 -16.15
N MET A 670 28.95 2.92 -15.94
CA MET A 670 28.92 3.88 -14.84
C MET A 670 27.78 4.90 -14.97
N ASP A 671 27.58 5.48 -16.17
CA ASP A 671 26.51 6.44 -16.44
C ASP A 671 25.13 5.78 -16.20
N SER A 672 24.96 4.50 -16.54
CA SER A 672 23.77 3.69 -16.23
C SER A 672 23.63 3.38 -14.73
N GLN A 673 24.71 3.05 -14.01
CA GLN A 673 24.68 2.83 -12.56
C GLN A 673 24.24 4.09 -11.80
N VAL A 674 24.72 5.27 -12.20
CA VAL A 674 24.26 6.56 -11.67
C VAL A 674 22.77 6.74 -11.95
N ARG A 675 22.32 6.50 -13.19
CA ARG A 675 20.91 6.65 -13.57
C ARG A 675 19.97 5.68 -12.81
N VAL A 676 20.42 4.48 -12.45
CA VAL A 676 19.66 3.56 -11.57
C VAL A 676 19.46 4.18 -10.19
N LEU A 677 20.52 4.67 -9.54
CA LEU A 677 20.44 5.29 -8.22
C LEU A 677 19.57 6.56 -8.21
N GLU A 678 19.59 7.33 -9.30
CA GLU A 678 18.70 8.49 -9.49
C GLU A 678 17.23 8.06 -9.61
N LEU A 679 16.94 7.01 -10.40
CA LEU A 679 15.58 6.49 -10.58
C LEU A 679 15.03 5.84 -9.31
N GLU A 680 15.84 5.12 -8.52
CA GLU A 680 15.43 4.58 -7.21
C GLU A 680 15.04 5.69 -6.23
N ASN A 681 15.82 6.78 -6.20
CA ASN A 681 15.55 7.97 -5.38
C ASN A 681 14.27 8.70 -5.82
N GLN A 682 14.05 8.84 -7.13
CA GLN A 682 12.82 9.42 -7.70
C GLN A 682 11.59 8.54 -7.39
N LEU A 683 11.69 7.22 -7.58
CA LEU A 683 10.65 6.24 -7.28
C LEU A 683 10.24 6.28 -5.81
N GLN A 684 11.20 6.42 -4.89
CA GLN A 684 10.90 6.51 -3.46
C GLN A 684 10.18 7.82 -3.09
N LYS A 685 10.54 8.94 -3.73
CA LYS A 685 9.86 10.24 -3.54
C LYS A 685 8.42 10.23 -4.08
N GLU A 686 8.21 9.71 -5.28
CA GLU A 686 6.87 9.63 -5.86
C GLU A 686 5.97 8.62 -5.11
N ARG A 687 6.54 7.54 -4.55
CA ARG A 687 5.80 6.66 -3.61
C ARG A 687 5.34 7.39 -2.35
N GLN A 688 6.20 8.20 -1.73
CA GLN A 688 5.82 9.01 -0.57
C GLN A 688 4.71 10.01 -0.94
N LYS A 689 4.89 10.77 -2.02
CA LYS A 689 3.93 11.75 -2.54
C LYS A 689 2.59 11.13 -2.91
N LEU A 690 2.57 9.93 -3.50
CA LEU A 690 1.34 9.17 -3.76
C LEU A 690 0.64 8.74 -2.46
N GLY A 691 1.40 8.35 -1.43
CA GLY A 691 0.86 8.05 -0.10
C GLY A 691 0.23 9.28 0.56
N GLU A 692 0.89 10.44 0.48
CA GLU A 692 0.38 11.72 0.98
C GLU A 692 -0.88 12.18 0.23
N LEU A 693 -0.91 12.03 -1.10
CA LEU A 693 -2.10 12.33 -1.92
C LEU A 693 -3.27 11.40 -1.60
N ARG A 694 -3.04 10.09 -1.46
CA ARG A 694 -4.08 9.13 -1.05
C ARG A 694 -4.61 9.43 0.36
N LYS A 695 -3.75 9.76 1.31
CA LYS A 695 -4.15 10.22 2.65
C LYS A 695 -5.04 11.46 2.57
N LYS A 696 -4.68 12.45 1.73
CA LYS A 696 -5.48 13.66 1.50
C LYS A 696 -6.82 13.37 0.81
N HIS A 697 -6.87 12.40 -0.11
CA HIS A 697 -8.12 11.97 -0.73
C HIS A 697 -9.10 11.39 0.31
N TYR A 698 -8.64 10.46 1.18
CA TYR A 698 -9.47 9.91 2.25
C TYR A 698 -9.89 10.95 3.30
N GLU A 699 -8.99 11.87 3.68
CA GLU A 699 -9.32 13.00 4.57
C GLU A 699 -10.45 13.88 4.01
N LEU A 700 -10.50 14.09 2.70
CA LEU A 700 -11.54 14.88 2.05
C LEU A 700 -12.84 14.09 1.85
N ALA A 701 -12.75 12.81 1.48
CA ALA A 701 -13.92 11.94 1.26
C ALA A 701 -14.74 11.75 2.54
N GLY A 702 -14.09 11.39 3.66
CA GLY A 702 -14.78 11.19 4.95
C GLY A 702 -15.50 12.45 5.46
N VAL A 703 -14.90 13.62 5.24
CA VAL A 703 -15.48 14.93 5.64
C VAL A 703 -16.66 15.34 4.74
N ALA A 704 -16.65 14.98 3.46
CA ALA A 704 -17.71 15.35 2.53
C ALA A 704 -19.03 14.58 2.73
N GLU A 705 -18.95 13.35 3.28
CA GLU A 705 -19.98 12.34 3.08
C GLU A 705 -20.73 11.94 4.38
N GLY A 706 -20.22 12.36 5.55
CA GLY A 706 -20.99 12.43 6.80
C GLY A 706 -21.28 11.08 7.46
N TRP A 707 -20.25 10.32 7.76
CA TRP A 707 -20.33 8.98 8.36
C TRP A 707 -19.92 9.02 9.84
N GLU A 708 -20.73 8.41 10.71
CA GLU A 708 -20.37 8.06 12.08
C GLU A 708 -19.72 6.65 12.10
N GLU A 709 -18.94 6.30 13.12
CA GLU A 709 -17.95 5.19 13.07
C GLU A 709 -18.52 3.74 13.16
N ASP A 710 -19.74 3.49 12.68
CA ASP A 710 -20.40 2.16 12.72
C ASP A 710 -19.90 1.19 11.62
N GLY A 711 -18.64 0.75 11.76
CA GLY A 711 -18.15 -0.60 11.43
C GLY A 711 -18.13 -1.14 9.98
N GLU A 712 -19.02 -0.74 9.08
CA GLU A 712 -19.23 -1.43 7.78
C GLU A 712 -18.12 -1.17 6.74
N TRP A 713 -17.30 -0.13 6.94
CA TRP A 713 -16.18 0.28 6.09
C TRP A 713 -15.29 -0.85 5.57
N ILE A 714 -15.02 -1.83 6.44
CA ILE A 714 -14.11 -2.95 6.16
C ILE A 714 -14.62 -3.79 4.97
N LEU A 715 -15.93 -3.93 4.80
CA LEU A 715 -16.52 -4.70 3.70
C LEU A 715 -16.41 -3.98 2.35
N VAL A 716 -16.56 -2.66 2.32
CA VAL A 716 -16.43 -1.87 1.08
C VAL A 716 -14.96 -1.79 0.64
N LEU A 717 -14.05 -1.57 1.60
CA LEU A 717 -12.60 -1.57 1.35
C LEU A 717 -12.11 -2.93 0.84
N LEU A 718 -12.50 -4.03 1.50
CA LEU A 718 -12.17 -5.38 1.03
C LEU A 718 -12.76 -5.68 -0.35
N TRP A 719 -13.96 -5.18 -0.68
CA TRP A 719 -14.56 -5.43 -2.00
C TRP A 719 -13.82 -4.67 -3.11
N MET A 720 -13.46 -3.39 -2.89
CA MET A 720 -12.70 -2.62 -3.87
C MET A 720 -11.25 -3.13 -4.03
N GLU A 721 -10.54 -3.43 -2.95
CA GLU A 721 -9.18 -3.99 -3.07
C GLU A 721 -9.19 -5.43 -3.60
N SER A 722 -10.16 -6.29 -3.24
CA SER A 722 -10.25 -7.66 -3.79
C SER A 722 -10.67 -7.70 -5.26
N CYS A 723 -11.26 -6.64 -5.80
CA CYS A 723 -11.46 -6.47 -7.25
C CYS A 723 -10.24 -5.90 -7.99
N SER A 724 -9.28 -5.31 -7.26
CA SER A 724 -8.03 -4.76 -7.78
C SER A 724 -6.84 -5.74 -7.63
N GLY A 725 -6.92 -6.66 -6.67
CA GLY A 725 -5.95 -7.72 -6.37
C GLY A 725 -6.28 -9.09 -6.98
N LYS A 726 -7.05 -9.13 -8.06
CA LYS A 726 -7.30 -10.31 -8.91
C LYS A 726 -7.02 -9.99 -10.38
N GLU A 727 -5.81 -9.46 -10.63
CA GLU A 727 -5.07 -9.57 -11.90
C GLU A 727 -4.01 -10.67 -11.76
#